data_AF-A0A9P1D011-F1
#
_entry.id   AF-A0A9P1D011-F1
#
_cell.length_a   1.000
_cell.length_b   1.000
_cell.length_c   1.000
_cell.angle_alpha   90.00
_cell.angle_beta   90.00
_cell.angle_gamma   90.00
#
_symmetry.space_group_name_H-M   'P 1'
#
loop_
_entity.id
_entity.type
_entity.pdbx_description
1 polymer ?
#
loop_
_entity_poly.entity_id
_entity_poly.type
_entity_poly.pdbx_seq_one_letter_code
_entity_poly.pdbx_strand_id
1 'polypeptide(L)'
;MPQMNLAILGSIAPFIVVVDVIGVVAFTAMGIGPLVYNAVADATMNQAGNAAAAAAGGFMALLFVLDFYLMPILAQMFFGTLLVGFVFAAAILKGIVYPWAPGLLCIALPIIYMGWLRGFVFRPGKVTPAEFLWPAAMTFSAAFVAIMFAWLIFVFGSGRNWSEETKLWLTEENNDVFAYLWSNGTTTLNYTIHCSNSKNVSHFSNDEQAILLAACTSAANVWFLQWTGPFVLAFCNFVTALFVYLFMHVSRRVVMVNGDGEADSLPYLKQILKGSVLVIVLMLAAMYAAASYVSGSAVQLGSAVFCLGAVIIAGTLGWMYVEIDPVQLKRLASEGTMAENLLKVLRSDWVRAVAVACLNVLIPLMVVLDRARQCMRRARGTAENPADKFTPSGRRVANECSTWNWCSILSKVLLLGELFVALLLGMKATYVFFSWLNAVLGAANINFWVLCGYIFVIGLGMFLCPIVPGSAVYLFAGVVLGAQSQLPERPGFMVGVAAAIVVSSVAKHIACVGQYMIGYCAGQSVKVQQMVGVDQVGTRATEKILKQPGLSLGKVCILVAGPDFPTSMLCGILKLQIPQMLLGTTPVIFVSIIPQVLVGALLTYQGAAADDDSSSIESMISTAVTGFAAAAQAGATLLFTWRIMKTVEQDGEELSQPRPEHAAVAALTAKDYRKAFHEVSKWDAMTCLQQTIVLWSVFAMLLSGFLIAADFMLAEKFCFRKFDITSNIKDPFELGGLDNNVINLVIVPIGWMTLVVVICAVAGHVAFSVMMGKAARGRLSSLKHQA
;
A
#
# COMPACT_ATOMS: atom_id res chain seq x y z
N MET A 1 -37.25 -19.00 -5.92
CA MET A 1 -35.78 -18.93 -5.67
C MET A 1 -34.91 -19.44 -6.84
N PRO A 2 -35.12 -20.63 -7.45
CA PRO A 2 -34.21 -21.15 -8.49
C PRO A 2 -34.10 -20.24 -9.74
N GLN A 3 -35.23 -19.74 -10.24
CA GLN A 3 -35.27 -18.92 -11.47
C GLN A 3 -34.52 -17.59 -11.34
N MET A 4 -34.57 -16.94 -10.18
CA MET A 4 -33.86 -15.67 -9.96
C MET A 4 -32.35 -15.87 -9.90
N ASN A 5 -31.89 -16.93 -9.23
CA ASN A 5 -30.48 -17.30 -9.21
C ASN A 5 -29.97 -17.66 -10.61
N LEU A 6 -30.78 -18.35 -11.42
CA LEU A 6 -30.48 -18.65 -12.83
C LEU A 6 -30.37 -17.38 -13.69
N ALA A 7 -31.25 -16.40 -13.51
CA ALA A 7 -31.20 -15.12 -14.23
C ALA A 7 -29.96 -14.29 -13.84
N ILE A 8 -29.62 -14.24 -12.55
CA ILE A 8 -28.41 -13.57 -12.05
C ILE A 8 -27.16 -14.28 -12.59
N LEU A 9 -27.10 -15.61 -12.48
CA LEU A 9 -26.00 -16.42 -13.00
C LEU A 9 -25.83 -16.22 -14.51
N GLY A 10 -26.93 -16.24 -15.27
CA GLY A 10 -26.93 -16.03 -16.72
C GLY A 10 -26.49 -14.62 -17.14
N SER A 11 -26.58 -13.63 -16.25
CA SER A 11 -26.08 -12.27 -16.50
C SER A 11 -24.61 -12.12 -16.11
N ILE A 12 -24.19 -12.71 -14.98
CA ILE A 12 -22.84 -12.54 -14.43
C ILE A 12 -21.83 -13.46 -15.13
N ALA A 13 -22.17 -14.75 -15.28
CA ALA A 13 -21.22 -15.76 -15.73
C ALA A 13 -20.62 -15.50 -17.11
N PRO A 14 -21.40 -15.17 -18.15
CA PRO A 14 -20.84 -14.94 -19.48
C PRO A 14 -19.85 -13.77 -19.49
N PHE A 15 -20.15 -12.68 -18.77
CA PHE A 15 -19.27 -11.52 -18.74
C PHE A 15 -17.94 -11.81 -18.05
N ILE A 16 -17.97 -12.46 -16.88
CA ILE A 16 -16.74 -12.83 -16.15
C ILE A 16 -15.89 -13.76 -17.02
N VAL A 17 -16.49 -14.81 -17.57
CA VAL A 17 -15.77 -15.78 -18.42
C VAL A 17 -15.18 -15.10 -19.65
N VAL A 18 -15.92 -14.23 -20.34
CA VAL A 18 -15.41 -13.52 -21.53
C VAL A 18 -14.22 -12.64 -21.16
N VAL A 19 -14.31 -11.86 -20.08
CA VAL A 19 -13.23 -10.95 -19.69
C VAL A 19 -12.00 -11.73 -19.22
N ASP A 20 -12.18 -12.84 -18.49
CA ASP A 20 -11.08 -13.72 -18.08
C ASP A 20 -10.42 -14.40 -19.27
N VAL A 21 -11.21 -14.89 -20.23
CA VAL A 21 -10.69 -15.48 -21.48
C VAL A 21 -9.92 -14.43 -22.28
N ILE A 22 -10.41 -13.18 -22.38
CA ILE A 22 -9.65 -12.08 -22.99
C ILE A 22 -8.35 -11.86 -22.22
N GLY A 23 -8.40 -11.83 -20.88
CA GLY A 23 -7.22 -11.67 -20.03
C GLY A 23 -6.15 -12.72 -20.32
N VAL A 24 -6.54 -13.99 -20.33
CA VAL A 24 -5.64 -15.12 -20.60
C VAL A 24 -5.16 -15.11 -22.05
N VAL A 25 -6.07 -15.01 -23.03
CA VAL A 25 -5.72 -15.14 -24.45
C VAL A 25 -4.96 -13.92 -24.96
N ALA A 26 -5.37 -12.70 -24.61
CA ALA A 26 -4.79 -11.49 -25.20
C ALA A 26 -3.50 -11.02 -24.51
N PHE A 27 -3.29 -11.31 -23.22
CA PHE A 27 -2.22 -10.69 -22.43
C PHE A 27 -1.25 -11.66 -21.77
N THR A 28 -1.40 -12.98 -22.00
CA THR A 28 -0.51 -13.99 -21.41
C THR A 28 0.17 -14.85 -22.47
N ALA A 29 1.22 -15.55 -22.05
CA ALA A 29 1.96 -16.49 -22.88
C ALA A 29 1.13 -17.72 -23.30
N MET A 30 -0.03 -17.97 -22.68
CA MET A 30 -0.95 -19.04 -23.10
C MET A 30 -1.69 -18.71 -24.40
N GLY A 31 -1.71 -17.44 -24.82
CA GLY A 31 -2.40 -16.99 -26.03
C GLY A 31 -1.50 -16.11 -26.89
N ILE A 32 -2.06 -15.02 -27.41
CA ILE A 32 -1.39 -14.06 -28.29
C ILE A 32 -0.69 -12.93 -27.53
N GLY A 33 -0.48 -13.08 -26.21
CA GLY A 33 0.21 -12.10 -25.38
C GLY A 33 1.53 -11.60 -25.98
N PRO A 34 2.48 -12.50 -26.34
CA PRO A 34 3.74 -12.07 -26.96
C PRO A 34 3.55 -11.20 -28.20
N LEU A 35 2.61 -11.55 -29.09
CA LEU A 35 2.29 -10.77 -30.28
C LEU A 35 1.74 -9.38 -29.93
N VAL A 36 0.86 -9.29 -28.93
CA VAL A 36 0.31 -8.00 -28.47
C VAL A 36 1.40 -7.11 -27.90
N TYR A 37 2.33 -7.68 -27.12
CA TYR A 37 3.43 -6.92 -26.53
C TYR A 37 4.46 -6.48 -27.57
N ASN A 38 4.77 -7.31 -28.56
CA ASN A 38 5.59 -6.89 -29.71
C ASN A 38 4.94 -5.75 -30.49
N ALA A 39 3.63 -5.83 -30.75
CA ALA A 39 2.91 -4.80 -31.48
C ALA A 39 2.94 -3.42 -30.79
N VAL A 40 3.12 -3.38 -29.46
CA VAL A 40 3.24 -2.14 -28.69
C VAL A 40 4.68 -1.82 -28.26
N ALA A 41 5.66 -2.62 -28.71
CA ALA A 41 7.09 -2.42 -28.46
C ALA A 41 7.69 -1.30 -29.31
N ASP A 42 7.11 -0.12 -29.16
CA ASP A 42 7.50 1.06 -29.90
C ASP A 42 7.38 2.33 -29.03
N ALA A 43 8.33 3.25 -29.19
CA ALA A 43 8.37 4.48 -28.41
C ALA A 43 7.15 5.38 -28.68
N THR A 44 6.65 5.41 -29.92
CA THR A 44 5.44 6.16 -30.27
C THR A 44 4.20 5.51 -29.67
N MET A 45 4.12 4.18 -29.62
CA MET A 45 3.04 3.47 -28.93
C MET A 45 3.04 3.75 -27.43
N ASN A 46 4.21 3.74 -26.79
CA ASN A 46 4.35 4.11 -25.37
C ASN A 46 3.89 5.56 -25.10
N GLN A 47 4.18 6.50 -26.00
CA GLN A 47 3.69 7.88 -25.93
C GLN A 47 2.18 7.97 -26.20
N ALA A 48 1.66 7.21 -27.16
CA ALA A 48 0.22 7.09 -27.41
C ALA A 48 -0.51 6.54 -26.19
N GLY A 49 0.11 5.63 -25.42
CA GLY A 49 -0.41 5.18 -24.13
C GLY A 49 -0.51 6.30 -23.10
N ASN A 50 0.47 7.21 -23.03
CA ASN A 50 0.37 8.42 -22.19
C ASN A 50 -0.79 9.32 -22.65
N ALA A 51 -0.93 9.51 -23.96
CA ALA A 51 -2.01 10.31 -24.53
C ALA A 51 -3.38 9.69 -24.26
N ALA A 52 -3.51 8.36 -24.37
CA ALA A 52 -4.73 7.61 -24.04
C ALA A 52 -5.09 7.72 -22.55
N ALA A 53 -4.11 7.62 -21.65
CA ALA A 53 -4.32 7.82 -20.21
C ALA A 53 -4.77 9.25 -19.90
N ALA A 54 -4.13 10.25 -20.51
CA ALA A 54 -4.53 11.64 -20.39
C ALA A 54 -5.92 11.91 -20.97
N ALA A 55 -6.25 11.29 -22.12
CA ALA A 55 -7.57 11.35 -22.72
C ALA A 55 -8.62 10.70 -21.82
N ALA A 56 -8.36 9.53 -21.24
CA ALA A 56 -9.26 8.90 -20.26
C ALA A 56 -9.51 9.83 -19.06
N GLY A 57 -8.45 10.41 -18.48
CA GLY A 57 -8.55 11.36 -17.37
C GLY A 57 -9.36 12.62 -17.72
N GLY A 58 -9.04 13.26 -18.84
CA GLY A 58 -9.76 14.44 -19.34
C GLY A 58 -11.20 14.13 -19.71
N PHE A 59 -11.46 12.96 -20.27
CA PHE A 59 -12.79 12.50 -20.64
C PHE A 59 -13.64 12.17 -19.41
N MET A 60 -13.08 11.54 -18.36
CA MET A 60 -13.75 11.38 -17.07
C MET A 60 -14.14 12.73 -16.46
N ALA A 61 -13.23 13.70 -16.48
CA ALA A 61 -13.51 15.05 -16.02
C ALA A 61 -14.62 15.72 -16.82
N LEU A 62 -14.63 15.55 -18.15
CA LEU A 62 -15.69 16.04 -19.03
C LEU A 62 -17.05 15.38 -18.70
N LEU A 63 -17.09 14.05 -18.57
CA LEU A 63 -18.31 13.32 -18.22
C LEU A 63 -18.87 13.75 -16.86
N PHE A 64 -18.00 14.03 -15.89
CA PHE A 64 -18.41 14.61 -14.61
C PHE A 64 -19.05 16.00 -14.79
N VAL A 65 -18.40 16.88 -15.56
CA VAL A 65 -18.89 18.25 -15.83
C VAL A 65 -20.22 18.25 -16.59
N LEU A 66 -20.46 17.27 -17.46
CA LEU A 66 -21.67 17.16 -18.27
C LEU A 66 -22.84 16.45 -17.57
N ASP A 67 -22.70 16.08 -16.29
CA ASP A 67 -23.67 15.28 -15.55
C ASP A 67 -23.98 13.95 -16.26
N PHE A 68 -22.95 13.16 -16.56
CA PHE A 68 -23.09 11.86 -17.23
C PHE A 68 -24.24 11.00 -16.70
N TYR A 69 -24.42 10.91 -15.38
CA TYR A 69 -25.48 10.11 -14.75
C TYR A 69 -26.92 10.62 -15.01
N LEU A 70 -27.09 11.87 -15.46
CA LEU A 70 -28.38 12.44 -15.87
C LEU A 70 -28.64 12.29 -17.37
N MET A 71 -27.67 11.82 -18.15
CA MET A 71 -27.85 11.61 -19.58
C MET A 71 -28.78 10.42 -19.86
N PRO A 72 -29.42 10.36 -21.04
CA PRO A 72 -30.14 9.15 -21.45
C PRO A 72 -29.23 7.91 -21.42
N ILE A 73 -29.80 6.74 -21.10
CA ILE A 73 -29.04 5.49 -20.93
C ILE A 73 -28.16 5.17 -22.16
N LEU A 74 -28.66 5.41 -23.37
CA LEU A 74 -27.89 5.19 -24.60
C LEU A 74 -26.63 6.06 -24.67
N ALA A 75 -26.72 7.33 -24.26
CA ALA A 75 -25.56 8.22 -24.18
C ALA A 75 -24.61 7.78 -23.07
N GLN A 76 -25.15 7.32 -21.94
CA GLN A 76 -24.33 6.77 -20.86
C GLN A 76 -23.54 5.54 -21.32
N MET A 77 -24.18 4.62 -22.04
CA MET A 77 -23.52 3.45 -22.61
C MET A 77 -22.47 3.82 -23.65
N PHE A 78 -22.78 4.76 -24.53
CA PHE A 78 -21.83 5.21 -25.57
C PHE A 78 -20.59 5.84 -24.96
N PHE A 79 -20.75 6.87 -24.11
CA PHE A 79 -19.62 7.54 -23.48
C PHE A 79 -18.92 6.64 -22.45
N GLY A 80 -19.65 5.79 -21.74
CA GLY A 80 -19.06 4.78 -20.86
C GLY A 80 -18.15 3.81 -21.62
N THR A 81 -18.61 3.30 -22.76
CA THR A 81 -17.80 2.45 -23.65
C THR A 81 -16.57 3.18 -24.17
N LEU A 82 -16.71 4.45 -24.58
CA LEU A 82 -15.58 5.27 -25.03
C LEU A 82 -14.53 5.47 -23.92
N LEU A 83 -14.98 5.76 -22.69
CA LEU A 83 -14.09 5.88 -21.54
C LEU A 83 -13.34 4.58 -21.27
N VAL A 84 -14.07 3.45 -21.22
CA VAL A 84 -13.46 2.12 -21.06
C VAL A 84 -12.46 1.86 -22.18
N GLY A 85 -12.77 2.24 -23.42
CA GLY A 85 -11.87 2.15 -24.56
C GLY A 85 -10.57 2.92 -24.36
N PHE A 86 -10.61 4.15 -23.86
CA PHE A 86 -9.39 4.92 -23.56
C PHE A 86 -8.57 4.30 -22.43
N VAL A 87 -9.22 3.80 -21.37
CA VAL A 87 -8.53 3.12 -20.27
C VAL A 87 -7.87 1.82 -20.76
N PHE A 88 -8.55 1.06 -21.60
CA PHE A 88 -8.04 -0.18 -22.19
C PHE A 88 -6.87 0.10 -23.13
N ALA A 89 -7.00 1.10 -24.00
CA ALA A 89 -5.92 1.56 -24.88
C ALA A 89 -4.69 1.99 -24.06
N ALA A 90 -4.89 2.78 -23.00
CA ALA A 90 -3.80 3.18 -22.11
C ALA A 90 -3.09 1.98 -21.47
N ALA A 91 -3.86 1.01 -20.94
CA ALA A 91 -3.31 -0.18 -20.31
C ALA A 91 -2.51 -1.05 -21.29
N ILE A 92 -3.04 -1.28 -22.50
CA ILE A 92 -2.38 -2.08 -23.55
C ILE A 92 -1.13 -1.39 -24.08
N LEU A 93 -1.24 -0.11 -24.48
CA LEU A 93 -0.13 0.65 -25.06
C LEU A 93 1.00 0.87 -24.05
N LYS A 94 0.69 0.83 -22.75
CA LYS A 94 1.67 0.83 -21.66
C LYS A 94 2.04 -0.55 -21.14
N GLY A 95 1.63 -1.62 -21.83
CA GLY A 95 1.83 -3.00 -21.40
C GLY A 95 3.28 -3.33 -21.09
N ILE A 96 4.26 -2.83 -21.85
CA ILE A 96 5.68 -3.13 -21.56
C ILE A 96 6.15 -2.45 -20.27
N VAL A 97 5.74 -1.21 -20.02
CA VAL A 97 6.13 -0.45 -18.82
C VAL A 97 5.38 -0.95 -17.59
N TYR A 98 4.11 -1.34 -17.76
CA TYR A 98 3.24 -1.87 -16.71
C TYR A 98 2.57 -3.18 -17.17
N PRO A 99 3.30 -4.32 -17.20
CA PRO A 99 2.77 -5.57 -17.78
C PRO A 99 1.59 -6.17 -17.01
N TRP A 100 1.42 -5.77 -15.76
CA TRP A 100 0.29 -6.16 -14.94
C TRP A 100 -0.99 -5.37 -15.26
N ALA A 101 -0.92 -4.21 -15.93
CA ALA A 101 -2.06 -3.30 -16.08
C ALA A 101 -3.21 -3.87 -16.92
N PRO A 102 -2.97 -4.50 -18.10
CA PRO A 102 -4.05 -5.12 -18.88
C PRO A 102 -4.76 -6.23 -18.12
N GLY A 103 -4.01 -7.11 -17.45
CA GLY A 103 -4.57 -8.20 -16.64
C GLY A 103 -5.39 -7.68 -15.45
N LEU A 104 -4.89 -6.64 -14.77
CA LEU A 104 -5.63 -6.01 -13.67
C LEU A 104 -6.93 -5.35 -14.14
N LEU A 105 -6.93 -4.77 -15.34
CA LEU A 105 -8.12 -4.18 -15.94
C LEU A 105 -9.18 -5.25 -16.25
N CYS A 106 -8.77 -6.42 -16.75
CA CYS A 106 -9.63 -7.59 -16.90
C CYS A 106 -10.27 -8.02 -15.57
N ILE A 107 -9.59 -7.87 -14.43
CA ILE A 107 -10.19 -8.18 -13.10
C ILE A 107 -11.15 -7.07 -12.64
N ALA A 108 -10.81 -5.80 -12.90
CA ALA A 108 -11.61 -4.66 -12.45
C ALA A 108 -12.98 -4.59 -13.15
N LEU A 109 -13.04 -4.95 -14.43
CA LEU A 109 -14.28 -4.89 -15.23
C LEU A 109 -15.42 -5.75 -14.66
N PRO A 110 -15.22 -7.04 -14.31
CA PRO A 110 -16.19 -7.86 -13.58
C PRO A 110 -16.75 -7.18 -12.32
N ILE A 111 -15.89 -6.55 -11.51
CA ILE A 111 -16.31 -5.89 -10.27
C ILE A 111 -17.20 -4.69 -10.57
N ILE A 112 -16.82 -3.86 -11.53
CA ILE A 112 -17.61 -2.70 -11.97
C ILE A 112 -18.96 -3.16 -12.56
N TYR A 113 -18.94 -4.20 -13.40
CA TYR A 113 -20.13 -4.77 -14.01
C TYR A 113 -21.10 -5.34 -12.97
N MET A 114 -20.59 -6.04 -11.95
CA MET A 114 -21.42 -6.49 -10.83
C MET A 114 -22.06 -5.33 -10.07
N GLY A 115 -21.30 -4.26 -9.80
CA GLY A 115 -21.84 -3.05 -9.18
C GLY A 115 -22.95 -2.42 -10.01
N TRP A 116 -22.78 -2.38 -11.33
CA TRP A 116 -23.80 -1.91 -12.26
C TRP A 116 -25.05 -2.81 -12.26
N LEU A 117 -24.87 -4.12 -12.37
CA LEU A 117 -25.96 -5.10 -12.29
C LEU A 117 -26.74 -4.94 -10.98
N ARG A 118 -26.04 -4.79 -9.85
CA ARG A 118 -26.66 -4.58 -8.54
C ARG A 118 -27.44 -3.27 -8.47
N GLY A 119 -26.86 -2.18 -8.97
CA GLY A 119 -27.48 -0.86 -8.90
C GLY A 119 -28.70 -0.68 -9.81
N PHE A 120 -28.66 -1.27 -11.01
CA PHE A 120 -29.65 -0.98 -12.06
C PHE A 120 -30.60 -2.13 -12.37
N VAL A 121 -30.11 -3.37 -12.42
CA VAL A 121 -30.88 -4.55 -12.85
C VAL A 121 -31.48 -5.27 -11.64
N PHE A 122 -30.64 -5.71 -10.71
CA PHE A 122 -31.00 -6.47 -9.51
C PHE A 122 -31.01 -5.58 -8.27
N ARG A 123 -31.90 -4.58 -8.27
CA ARG A 123 -31.93 -3.52 -7.25
C ARG A 123 -32.05 -4.07 -5.82
N PRO A 124 -31.45 -3.39 -4.82
CA PRO A 124 -31.46 -3.85 -3.44
C PRO A 124 -32.82 -4.12 -2.81
N GLY A 125 -33.87 -3.39 -3.21
CA GLY A 125 -35.23 -3.62 -2.73
C GLY A 125 -35.96 -4.83 -3.35
N LYS A 126 -35.41 -5.47 -4.39
CA LYS A 126 -36.05 -6.59 -5.10
C LYS A 126 -35.33 -7.92 -4.94
N VAL A 127 -34.00 -7.87 -4.80
CA VAL A 127 -33.14 -9.06 -4.71
C VAL A 127 -32.29 -8.92 -3.47
N THR A 128 -32.30 -9.93 -2.61
CA THR A 128 -31.46 -9.90 -1.42
C THR A 128 -29.98 -10.01 -1.81
N PRO A 129 -29.04 -9.40 -1.07
CA PRO A 129 -27.61 -9.56 -1.34
C PRO A 129 -27.15 -11.01 -1.32
N ALA A 130 -27.73 -11.84 -0.46
CA ALA A 130 -27.42 -13.26 -0.42
C ALA A 130 -27.76 -13.98 -1.73
N GLU A 131 -28.88 -13.64 -2.36
CA GLU A 131 -29.30 -14.19 -3.66
C GLU A 131 -28.45 -13.65 -4.81
N PHE A 132 -27.99 -12.40 -4.73
CA PHE A 132 -27.12 -11.81 -5.76
C PHE A 132 -25.66 -12.28 -5.67
N LEU A 133 -25.10 -12.31 -4.47
CA LEU A 133 -23.69 -12.61 -4.24
C LEU A 133 -23.38 -14.11 -4.35
N TRP A 134 -24.35 -15.00 -4.10
CA TRP A 134 -24.11 -16.45 -4.22
C TRP A 134 -23.72 -16.87 -5.65
N PRO A 135 -24.50 -16.55 -6.70
CA PRO A 135 -24.11 -16.82 -8.09
C PRO A 135 -22.77 -16.18 -8.44
N ALA A 136 -22.51 -14.95 -8.00
CA ALA A 136 -21.25 -14.26 -8.25
C ALA A 136 -20.05 -15.01 -7.65
N ALA A 137 -20.13 -15.41 -6.38
CA ALA A 137 -19.08 -16.19 -5.72
C ALA A 137 -18.81 -17.51 -6.43
N MET A 138 -19.86 -18.18 -6.91
CA MET A 138 -19.73 -19.44 -7.65
C MET A 138 -19.08 -19.24 -9.01
N THR A 139 -19.46 -18.18 -9.74
CA THR A 139 -18.82 -17.85 -11.03
C THR A 139 -17.32 -17.58 -10.85
N PHE A 140 -16.93 -16.73 -9.90
CA PHE A 140 -15.50 -16.46 -9.66
C PHE A 140 -14.74 -17.71 -9.19
N SER A 141 -15.36 -18.55 -8.36
CA SER A 141 -14.74 -19.82 -7.93
C SER A 141 -14.55 -20.78 -9.10
N ALA A 142 -15.54 -20.89 -10.00
CA ALA A 142 -15.45 -21.70 -11.20
C ALA A 142 -14.38 -21.17 -12.17
N ALA A 143 -14.33 -19.84 -12.37
CA ALA A 143 -13.30 -19.19 -13.18
C ALA A 143 -11.90 -19.41 -12.61
N PHE A 144 -11.72 -19.29 -11.28
CA PHE A 144 -10.47 -19.65 -10.61
C PHE A 144 -10.04 -21.08 -10.94
N VAL A 145 -10.89 -22.07 -10.71
CA VAL A 145 -10.55 -23.48 -10.96
C VAL A 145 -10.24 -23.71 -12.44
N ALA A 146 -11.04 -23.17 -13.35
CA ALA A 146 -10.86 -23.35 -14.79
C ALA A 146 -9.54 -22.76 -15.30
N ILE A 147 -9.25 -21.49 -14.95
CA ILE A 147 -8.02 -20.81 -15.39
C ILE A 147 -6.80 -21.49 -14.77
N MET A 148 -6.85 -21.80 -13.47
CA MET A 148 -5.73 -22.43 -12.78
C MET A 148 -5.44 -23.81 -13.40
N PHE A 149 -6.47 -24.63 -13.63
CA PHE A 149 -6.31 -25.92 -14.29
C PHE A 149 -5.75 -25.79 -15.71
N ALA A 150 -6.25 -24.84 -16.51
CA ALA A 150 -5.72 -24.55 -17.84
C ALA A 150 -4.25 -24.11 -17.80
N TRP A 151 -3.87 -23.31 -16.81
CA TRP A 151 -2.49 -22.88 -16.60
C TRP A 151 -1.57 -24.04 -16.20
N LEU A 152 -2.00 -24.94 -15.30
CA LEU A 152 -1.20 -26.14 -14.99
C LEU A 152 -1.04 -27.05 -16.21
N ILE A 153 -2.08 -27.23 -17.02
CA ILE A 153 -1.97 -27.99 -18.27
C ILE A 153 -0.98 -27.32 -19.22
N PHE A 154 -1.01 -25.99 -19.34
CA PHE A 154 -0.03 -25.27 -20.14
C PHE A 154 1.39 -25.50 -19.60
N VAL A 155 1.63 -25.25 -18.31
CA VAL A 155 2.95 -25.36 -17.68
C VAL A 155 3.50 -26.79 -17.77
N PHE A 156 2.73 -27.80 -17.38
CA PHE A 156 3.20 -29.19 -17.30
C PHE A 156 2.97 -29.99 -18.58
N GLY A 157 1.86 -29.76 -19.27
CA GLY A 157 1.48 -30.52 -20.48
C GLY A 157 2.24 -30.08 -21.73
N SER A 158 2.68 -28.82 -21.80
CA SER A 158 3.50 -28.32 -22.92
C SER A 158 4.98 -28.20 -22.59
N GLY A 159 5.42 -28.64 -21.40
CA GLY A 159 6.81 -28.52 -20.96
C GLY A 159 7.25 -27.07 -20.68
N ARG A 160 6.31 -26.11 -20.60
CA ARG A 160 6.57 -24.68 -20.40
C ARG A 160 6.71 -24.32 -18.92
N ASN A 161 7.48 -25.10 -18.17
CA ASN A 161 7.91 -24.70 -16.83
C ASN A 161 8.82 -23.45 -16.93
N TRP A 162 8.99 -22.70 -15.83
CA TRP A 162 9.84 -21.50 -15.84
C TRP A 162 11.34 -21.87 -15.88
N SER A 163 11.79 -22.41 -17.01
CA SER A 163 13.14 -22.88 -17.31
C SER A 163 13.83 -21.99 -18.35
N GLU A 164 15.13 -22.19 -18.57
CA GLU A 164 15.88 -21.47 -19.63
C GLU A 164 15.28 -21.70 -21.03
N GLU A 165 14.75 -22.89 -21.31
CA GLU A 165 14.07 -23.19 -22.58
C GLU A 165 12.82 -22.33 -22.78
N THR A 166 12.01 -22.16 -21.74
CA THR A 166 10.84 -21.28 -21.80
C THR A 166 11.24 -19.81 -21.94
N LYS A 167 12.32 -19.37 -21.31
CA LYS A 167 12.84 -18.00 -21.46
C LYS A 167 13.37 -17.75 -22.87
N LEU A 168 14.06 -18.73 -23.47
CA LEU A 168 14.49 -18.68 -24.87
C LEU A 168 13.31 -18.59 -25.83
N TRP A 169 12.30 -19.44 -25.64
CA TRP A 169 11.08 -19.37 -26.42
C TRP A 169 10.37 -18.01 -26.27
N LEU A 170 10.22 -17.50 -25.04
CA LEU A 170 9.61 -16.19 -24.82
C LEU A 170 10.43 -15.05 -25.42
N THR A 171 11.76 -15.19 -25.49
CA THR A 171 12.64 -14.24 -26.19
C THR A 171 12.33 -14.21 -27.68
N GLU A 172 12.22 -15.38 -28.32
CA GLU A 172 11.92 -15.50 -29.74
C GLU A 172 10.53 -14.90 -30.06
N GLU A 173 9.55 -15.20 -29.22
CA GLU A 173 8.19 -14.67 -29.36
C GLU A 173 8.06 -13.19 -28.98
N ASN A 174 9.00 -12.61 -28.21
CA ASN A 174 8.99 -11.20 -27.78
C ASN A 174 10.20 -10.40 -28.31
N ASN A 175 10.67 -10.70 -29.53
CA ASN A 175 11.91 -10.12 -30.04
C ASN A 175 11.84 -8.58 -30.17
N ASP A 176 10.68 -8.02 -30.51
CA ASP A 176 10.50 -6.57 -30.62
C ASP A 176 10.53 -5.88 -29.26
N VAL A 177 10.03 -6.53 -28.19
CA VAL A 177 10.14 -6.02 -26.81
C VAL A 177 11.61 -5.83 -26.43
N PHE A 178 12.48 -6.75 -26.85
CA PHE A 178 13.90 -6.62 -26.63
C PHE A 178 14.53 -5.47 -27.40
N ALA A 179 14.21 -5.37 -28.69
CA ALA A 179 14.70 -4.29 -29.55
C ALA A 179 14.28 -2.91 -29.00
N TYR A 180 13.04 -2.80 -28.50
CA TYR A 180 12.53 -1.60 -27.85
C TYR A 180 13.30 -1.23 -26.58
N LEU A 181 13.48 -2.19 -25.67
CA LEU A 181 14.20 -1.99 -24.40
C LEU A 181 15.70 -1.72 -24.62
N TRP A 182 16.25 -2.17 -25.74
CA TRP A 182 17.65 -1.98 -26.16
C TRP A 182 17.79 -0.98 -27.33
N SER A 183 16.89 -0.02 -27.44
CA SER A 183 16.83 0.92 -28.57
C SER A 183 18.07 1.82 -28.76
N ASN A 184 18.87 2.02 -27.71
CA ASN A 184 20.10 2.83 -27.75
C ASN A 184 21.38 2.01 -27.91
N GLY A 185 21.28 0.69 -28.07
CA GLY A 185 22.42 -0.20 -28.14
C GLY A 185 23.12 -0.21 -29.50
N THR A 186 24.42 -0.51 -29.48
CA THR A 186 25.26 -0.59 -30.70
C THR A 186 25.12 -1.92 -31.46
N THR A 187 24.61 -2.97 -30.81
CA THR A 187 24.44 -4.33 -31.37
C THR A 187 23.04 -4.87 -31.13
N THR A 188 22.60 -5.88 -31.89
CA THR A 188 21.35 -6.60 -31.57
C THR A 188 21.50 -7.37 -30.27
N LEU A 189 20.47 -7.34 -29.41
CA LEU A 189 20.49 -8.03 -28.13
C LEU A 189 20.17 -9.51 -28.34
N ASN A 190 21.05 -10.41 -27.91
CA ASN A 190 20.83 -11.85 -27.96
C ASN A 190 20.72 -12.41 -26.53
N TYR A 191 19.59 -13.02 -26.17
CA TYR A 191 19.37 -13.53 -24.81
C TYR A 191 20.46 -14.52 -24.38
N THR A 192 20.81 -15.50 -25.22
CA THR A 192 21.79 -16.54 -24.90
C THR A 192 23.17 -15.96 -24.61
N ILE A 193 23.55 -14.90 -25.31
CA ILE A 193 24.89 -14.28 -25.19
C ILE A 193 24.91 -13.20 -24.10
N HIS A 194 23.84 -12.43 -23.96
CA HIS A 194 23.80 -11.19 -23.17
C HIS A 194 23.03 -11.29 -21.86
N CYS A 195 21.97 -12.10 -21.81
CA CYS A 195 21.02 -12.12 -20.69
C CYS A 195 20.95 -13.45 -19.93
N SER A 196 21.43 -14.55 -20.53
CA SER A 196 21.42 -15.88 -19.93
C SER A 196 22.39 -15.99 -18.75
N ASN A 197 22.32 -17.12 -18.04
CA ASN A 197 23.26 -17.43 -16.95
C ASN A 197 24.70 -17.63 -17.48
N SER A 198 24.86 -18.03 -18.75
CA SER A 198 26.15 -18.19 -19.43
C SER A 198 26.60 -16.94 -20.20
N LYS A 199 26.02 -15.77 -19.89
CA LYS A 199 26.30 -14.53 -20.62
C LYS A 199 27.79 -14.17 -20.61
N ASN A 200 28.28 -13.70 -21.76
CA ASN A 200 29.59 -13.09 -21.87
C ASN A 200 29.47 -11.67 -22.40
N VAL A 201 29.47 -10.71 -21.47
CA VAL A 201 29.29 -9.28 -21.76
C VAL A 201 30.59 -8.50 -21.64
N SER A 202 31.73 -9.18 -21.45
CA SER A 202 33.03 -8.52 -21.19
C SER A 202 33.54 -7.65 -22.33
N HIS A 203 32.97 -7.80 -23.52
CA HIS A 203 33.33 -7.02 -24.72
C HIS A 203 32.66 -5.64 -24.77
N PHE A 204 31.60 -5.42 -23.98
CA PHE A 204 30.92 -4.12 -23.89
C PHE A 204 31.62 -3.22 -22.86
N SER A 205 31.53 -1.91 -23.07
CA SER A 205 31.91 -0.94 -22.04
C SER A 205 31.07 -1.13 -20.77
N ASN A 206 31.57 -0.72 -19.61
CA ASN A 206 30.82 -0.85 -18.34
C ASN A 206 29.43 -0.20 -18.43
N ASP A 207 29.33 0.94 -19.13
CA ASP A 207 28.08 1.69 -19.34
C ASP A 207 27.10 0.89 -20.21
N GLU A 208 27.58 0.31 -21.32
CA GLU A 208 26.76 -0.54 -22.19
C GLU A 208 26.33 -1.84 -21.49
N GLN A 209 27.22 -2.51 -20.75
CA GLN A 209 26.89 -3.71 -19.97
C GLN A 209 25.73 -3.44 -19.01
N ALA A 210 25.66 -2.24 -18.48
CA ALA A 210 24.66 -1.87 -17.50
C ALA A 210 23.29 -1.60 -18.11
N ILE A 211 23.25 -0.83 -19.20
CA ILE A 211 22.03 -0.64 -20.00
C ILE A 211 21.52 -2.01 -20.46
N LEU A 212 22.45 -2.92 -20.82
CA LEU A 212 22.16 -4.26 -21.29
C LEU A 212 21.51 -5.09 -20.17
N LEU A 213 22.10 -5.09 -18.98
CA LEU A 213 21.54 -5.76 -17.79
C LEU A 213 20.17 -5.20 -17.40
N ALA A 214 19.99 -3.88 -17.46
CA ALA A 214 18.70 -3.24 -17.17
C ALA A 214 17.63 -3.63 -18.20
N ALA A 215 17.98 -3.69 -19.48
CA ALA A 215 17.11 -4.14 -20.56
C ALA A 215 16.75 -5.63 -20.39
N CYS A 216 17.74 -6.50 -20.13
CA CYS A 216 17.53 -7.93 -19.83
C CYS A 216 16.58 -8.12 -18.65
N THR A 217 16.78 -7.38 -17.55
CA THR A 217 15.93 -7.46 -16.35
C THR A 217 14.51 -7.01 -16.64
N SER A 218 14.35 -5.93 -17.41
CA SER A 218 13.03 -5.41 -17.79
C SER A 218 12.29 -6.38 -18.70
N ALA A 219 12.96 -6.96 -19.70
CA ALA A 219 12.39 -7.96 -20.60
C ALA A 219 11.97 -9.22 -19.82
N ALA A 220 12.84 -9.73 -18.95
CA ALA A 220 12.54 -10.88 -18.09
C ALA A 220 11.30 -10.66 -17.23
N ASN A 221 11.09 -9.45 -16.71
CA ASN A 221 9.88 -9.11 -15.96
C ASN A 221 8.62 -9.14 -16.83
N VAL A 222 8.68 -8.63 -18.06
CA VAL A 222 7.55 -8.68 -19.01
C VAL A 222 7.16 -10.13 -19.27
N TRP A 223 8.12 -10.99 -19.60
CA TRP A 223 7.86 -12.40 -19.91
C TRP A 223 7.39 -13.18 -18.70
N PHE A 224 7.97 -12.94 -17.53
CA PHE A 224 7.54 -13.58 -16.30
C PHE A 224 6.09 -13.22 -15.99
N LEU A 225 5.71 -11.94 -16.16
CA LEU A 225 4.32 -11.50 -15.98
C LEU A 225 3.37 -12.07 -17.04
N GLN A 226 3.81 -12.20 -18.30
CA GLN A 226 3.04 -12.88 -19.34
C GLN A 226 2.85 -14.38 -19.03
N TRP A 227 3.88 -15.06 -18.52
CA TRP A 227 3.85 -16.49 -18.19
C TRP A 227 3.03 -16.78 -16.93
N THR A 228 3.18 -15.95 -15.88
CA THR A 228 2.46 -16.08 -14.61
C THR A 228 1.07 -15.41 -14.64
N GLY A 229 0.76 -14.64 -15.69
CA GLY A 229 -0.48 -13.89 -15.84
C GLY A 229 -1.76 -14.71 -15.58
N PRO A 230 -1.91 -15.94 -16.12
CA PRO A 230 -3.07 -16.79 -15.86
C PRO A 230 -3.20 -17.17 -14.38
N PHE A 231 -2.07 -17.46 -13.71
CA PHE A 231 -2.05 -17.72 -12.27
C PHE A 231 -2.49 -16.50 -11.47
N VAL A 232 -2.00 -15.30 -11.81
CA VAL A 232 -2.40 -14.05 -11.16
C VAL A 232 -3.90 -13.77 -11.36
N LEU A 233 -4.42 -13.94 -12.58
CA LEU A 233 -5.85 -13.81 -12.87
C LEU A 233 -6.69 -14.80 -12.05
N ALA A 234 -6.29 -16.08 -12.03
CA ALA A 234 -6.93 -17.10 -11.22
C ALA A 234 -6.92 -16.72 -9.73
N PHE A 235 -5.79 -16.28 -9.20
CA PHE A 235 -5.66 -15.88 -7.80
C PHE A 235 -6.54 -14.66 -7.46
N CYS A 236 -6.62 -13.67 -8.35
CA CYS A 236 -7.52 -12.53 -8.18
C CYS A 236 -9.00 -12.94 -8.21
N ASN A 237 -9.37 -13.92 -9.04
CA ASN A 237 -10.70 -14.52 -9.03
C ASN A 237 -10.97 -15.27 -7.73
N PHE A 238 -10.01 -16.01 -7.19
CA PHE A 238 -10.12 -16.63 -5.87
C PHE A 238 -10.32 -15.61 -4.75
N VAL A 239 -9.53 -14.54 -4.73
CA VAL A 239 -9.64 -13.45 -3.75
C VAL A 239 -11.00 -12.77 -3.85
N THR A 240 -11.46 -12.48 -5.07
CA THR A 240 -12.78 -11.87 -5.32
C THR A 240 -13.90 -12.81 -4.91
N ALA A 241 -13.81 -14.11 -5.24
CA ALA A 241 -14.75 -15.13 -4.80
C ALA A 241 -14.84 -15.19 -3.27
N LEU A 242 -13.69 -15.18 -2.59
CA LEU A 242 -13.62 -15.19 -1.13
C LEU A 242 -14.32 -13.96 -0.53
N PHE A 243 -14.08 -12.77 -1.09
CA PHE A 243 -14.74 -11.55 -0.63
C PHE A 243 -16.26 -11.59 -0.83
N VAL A 244 -16.71 -11.92 -2.04
CA VAL A 244 -18.14 -12.03 -2.36
C VAL A 244 -18.81 -13.09 -1.47
N TYR A 245 -18.14 -14.22 -1.24
CA TYR A 245 -18.60 -15.28 -0.34
C TYR A 245 -18.71 -14.82 1.13
N LEU A 246 -17.73 -14.05 1.62
CA LEU A 246 -17.77 -13.48 2.97
C LEU A 246 -18.94 -12.52 3.15
N PHE A 247 -19.14 -11.59 2.20
CA PHE A 247 -20.28 -10.66 2.22
C PHE A 247 -21.62 -11.38 2.12
N MET A 248 -21.69 -12.43 1.31
CA MET A 248 -22.86 -13.28 1.18
C MET A 248 -23.19 -14.01 2.50
N HIS A 249 -22.19 -14.58 3.19
CA HIS A 249 -22.38 -15.23 4.48
C HIS A 249 -22.85 -14.26 5.56
N VAL A 250 -22.25 -13.07 5.59
CA VAL A 250 -22.68 -11.98 6.47
C VAL A 250 -24.15 -11.65 6.18
N SER A 251 -24.52 -11.53 4.92
CA SER A 251 -25.89 -11.19 4.52
C SER A 251 -26.90 -12.29 4.87
N ARG A 252 -26.57 -13.58 4.65
CA ARG A 252 -27.45 -14.72 4.94
C ARG A 252 -27.78 -14.87 6.42
N ARG A 253 -26.78 -14.72 7.30
CA ARG A 253 -26.99 -14.88 8.75
C ARG A 253 -27.99 -13.89 9.31
N VAL A 254 -28.11 -12.72 8.71
CA VAL A 254 -29.03 -11.70 9.19
C VAL A 254 -30.46 -11.94 8.72
N VAL A 255 -30.64 -12.38 7.47
CA VAL A 255 -31.97 -12.74 6.94
C VAL A 255 -32.60 -13.88 7.73
N MET A 256 -31.80 -14.88 8.15
CA MET A 256 -32.30 -16.05 8.90
C MET A 256 -32.72 -15.73 10.35
N VAL A 257 -32.21 -14.65 10.94
CA VAL A 257 -32.51 -14.29 12.35
C VAL A 257 -33.82 -13.49 12.47
N ASN A 258 -34.24 -12.78 11.42
CA ASN A 258 -35.35 -11.84 11.45
C ASN A 258 -36.58 -12.33 10.66
N GLY A 259 -37.00 -13.59 10.85
CA GLY A 259 -38.12 -14.19 10.10
C GLY A 259 -39.31 -13.25 9.85
N ASP A 260 -39.77 -13.21 8.60
CA ASP A 260 -40.97 -12.56 8.04
C ASP A 260 -41.70 -11.54 8.94
N GLY A 261 -41.13 -10.34 9.07
CA GLY A 261 -41.83 -9.18 9.62
C GLY A 261 -40.89 -8.10 10.11
N GLU A 262 -40.70 -7.05 9.31
CA GLU A 262 -39.81 -5.90 9.59
C GLU A 262 -38.41 -6.33 10.03
N ALA A 263 -37.56 -6.64 9.04
CA ALA A 263 -36.13 -6.77 9.27
C ALA A 263 -35.63 -5.50 9.97
N ASP A 264 -35.31 -5.61 11.26
CA ASP A 264 -34.62 -4.54 11.95
C ASP A 264 -33.29 -4.36 11.20
N SER A 265 -33.21 -3.31 10.39
CA SER A 265 -32.12 -3.07 9.43
C SER A 265 -30.77 -2.84 10.13
N LEU A 266 -30.79 -2.67 11.45
CA LEU A 266 -29.67 -2.26 12.26
C LEU A 266 -28.58 -3.34 12.44
N PRO A 267 -28.88 -4.59 12.86
CA PRO A 267 -27.87 -5.62 13.03
C PRO A 267 -27.25 -6.01 11.67
N TYR A 268 -28.07 -6.01 10.62
CA TYR A 268 -27.65 -6.19 9.24
C TYR A 268 -26.60 -5.18 8.82
N LEU A 269 -26.95 -3.90 8.95
CA LEU A 269 -26.10 -2.79 8.54
C LEU A 269 -24.80 -2.76 9.36
N LYS A 270 -24.88 -3.06 10.66
CA LYS A 270 -23.71 -3.19 11.53
C LYS A 270 -22.74 -4.27 11.03
N GLN A 271 -23.26 -5.43 10.61
CA GLN A 271 -22.43 -6.54 10.16
C GLN A 271 -21.80 -6.28 8.78
N ILE A 272 -22.53 -5.65 7.86
CA ILE A 272 -21.99 -5.19 6.57
C ILE A 272 -20.89 -4.17 6.78
N LEU A 273 -21.13 -3.14 7.60
CA LEU A 273 -20.13 -2.12 7.90
C LEU A 273 -18.86 -2.74 8.48
N LYS A 274 -19.00 -3.70 9.40
CA LYS A 274 -17.87 -4.45 9.97
C LYS A 274 -17.12 -5.26 8.92
N GLY A 275 -17.83 -5.93 8.01
CA GLY A 275 -17.25 -6.66 6.89
C GLY A 275 -16.45 -5.73 5.97
N SER A 276 -17.05 -4.63 5.52
CA SER A 276 -16.39 -3.65 4.65
C SER A 276 -15.17 -3.01 5.28
N VAL A 277 -15.23 -2.64 6.57
CA VAL A 277 -14.07 -2.10 7.29
C VAL A 277 -12.96 -3.14 7.38
N LEU A 278 -13.29 -4.41 7.63
CA LEU A 278 -12.32 -5.51 7.66
C LEU A 278 -11.63 -5.68 6.30
N VAL A 279 -12.38 -5.61 5.19
CA VAL A 279 -11.82 -5.65 3.83
C VAL A 279 -10.87 -4.48 3.57
N ILE A 280 -11.29 -3.26 3.93
CA ILE A 280 -10.45 -2.06 3.77
C ILE A 280 -9.15 -2.21 4.58
N VAL A 281 -9.24 -2.66 5.84
CA VAL A 281 -8.06 -2.91 6.69
C VAL A 281 -7.16 -3.98 6.07
N LEU A 282 -7.72 -5.08 5.55
CA LEU A 282 -6.94 -6.12 4.90
C LEU A 282 -6.19 -5.60 3.67
N MET A 283 -6.85 -4.79 2.84
CA MET A 283 -6.21 -4.20 1.66
C MET A 283 -5.13 -3.20 2.05
N LEU A 284 -5.37 -2.34 3.04
CA LEU A 284 -4.34 -1.44 3.56
C LEU A 284 -3.15 -2.21 4.15
N ALA A 285 -3.42 -3.32 4.85
CA ALA A 285 -2.38 -4.20 5.38
C ALA A 285 -1.58 -4.90 4.27
N ALA A 286 -2.25 -5.35 3.19
CA ALA A 286 -1.60 -5.93 2.03
C ALA A 286 -0.73 -4.89 1.29
N MET A 287 -1.23 -3.66 1.13
CA MET A 287 -0.47 -2.55 0.55
C MET A 287 0.76 -2.20 1.39
N TYR A 288 0.61 -2.13 2.73
CA TYR A 288 1.72 -1.92 3.64
C TYR A 288 2.75 -3.06 3.62
N ALA A 289 2.28 -4.31 3.59
CA ALA A 289 3.13 -5.48 3.48
C ALA A 289 3.88 -5.50 2.14
N ALA A 290 3.22 -5.14 1.05
CA ALA A 290 3.87 -4.97 -0.25
C ALA A 290 4.96 -3.87 -0.19
N ALA A 291 4.67 -2.72 0.41
CA ALA A 291 5.64 -1.64 0.57
C ALA A 291 6.87 -2.05 1.41
N SER A 292 6.65 -2.83 2.46
CA SER A 292 7.67 -3.11 3.48
C SER A 292 8.51 -4.37 3.19
N TYR A 293 7.97 -5.32 2.42
CA TYR A 293 8.59 -6.63 2.18
C TYR A 293 8.93 -6.86 0.70
N VAL A 294 8.31 -6.13 -0.24
CA VAL A 294 8.46 -6.35 -1.70
C VAL A 294 9.31 -5.25 -2.37
N SER A 295 9.60 -4.15 -1.66
CA SER A 295 10.28 -2.95 -2.19
C SER A 295 11.77 -3.12 -2.52
N GLY A 296 12.41 -4.22 -2.09
CA GLY A 296 13.84 -4.47 -2.33
C GLY A 296 14.17 -5.42 -3.50
N SER A 297 13.25 -6.33 -3.86
CA SER A 297 13.52 -7.39 -4.86
C SER A 297 12.51 -7.44 -6.02
N ALA A 298 11.30 -6.88 -5.86
CA ALA A 298 10.23 -6.97 -6.86
C ALA A 298 9.31 -5.74 -6.88
N VAL A 299 9.86 -4.54 -7.07
CA VAL A 299 9.15 -3.25 -7.05
C VAL A 299 7.85 -3.24 -7.87
N GLN A 300 7.83 -3.94 -9.03
CA GLN A 300 6.64 -4.05 -9.88
C GLN A 300 5.49 -4.83 -9.21
N LEU A 301 5.79 -5.93 -8.51
CA LEU A 301 4.79 -6.68 -7.72
C LEU A 301 4.22 -5.80 -6.62
N GLY A 302 5.06 -4.99 -5.97
CA GLY A 302 4.62 -3.99 -4.99
C GLY A 302 3.60 -3.04 -5.59
N SER A 303 3.90 -2.43 -6.73
CA SER A 303 3.00 -1.50 -7.43
C SER A 303 1.66 -2.15 -7.85
N ALA A 304 1.69 -3.41 -8.27
CA ALA A 304 0.49 -4.16 -8.63
C ALA A 304 -0.41 -4.41 -7.41
N VAL A 305 0.15 -4.82 -6.27
CA VAL A 305 -0.60 -5.00 -5.01
C VAL A 305 -1.18 -3.66 -4.52
N PHE A 306 -0.43 -2.57 -4.66
CA PHE A 306 -0.93 -1.22 -4.37
C PHE A 306 -2.14 -0.86 -5.23
N CYS A 307 -2.05 -1.06 -6.54
CA CYS A 307 -3.15 -0.76 -7.46
C CYS A 307 -4.38 -1.64 -7.20
N LEU A 308 -4.18 -2.96 -7.02
CA LEU A 308 -5.25 -3.90 -6.67
C LEU A 308 -5.93 -3.52 -5.35
N GLY A 309 -5.14 -3.19 -4.32
CA GLY A 309 -5.66 -2.74 -3.02
C GLY A 309 -6.50 -1.47 -3.15
N ALA A 310 -6.05 -0.50 -3.94
CA ALA A 310 -6.81 0.73 -4.21
C ALA A 310 -8.12 0.45 -4.96
N VAL A 311 -8.11 -0.40 -5.98
CA VAL A 311 -9.31 -0.81 -6.74
C VAL A 311 -10.31 -1.52 -5.83
N ILE A 312 -9.87 -2.44 -4.98
CA ILE A 312 -10.74 -3.18 -4.04
C ILE A 312 -11.31 -2.23 -2.97
N ILE A 313 -10.52 -1.30 -2.43
CA ILE A 313 -11.01 -0.30 -1.47
C ILE A 313 -12.09 0.58 -2.14
N ALA A 314 -11.81 1.11 -3.34
CA ALA A 314 -12.76 1.94 -4.08
C ALA A 314 -14.04 1.16 -4.42
N GLY A 315 -13.91 -0.09 -4.87
CA GLY A 315 -15.03 -0.99 -5.15
C GLY A 315 -15.86 -1.30 -3.90
N THR A 316 -15.20 -1.53 -2.76
CA THR A 316 -15.88 -1.77 -1.47
C THR A 316 -16.64 -0.52 -1.01
N LEU A 317 -16.05 0.67 -1.11
CA LEU A 317 -16.72 1.93 -0.78
C LEU A 317 -17.88 2.23 -1.73
N GLY A 318 -17.72 1.97 -3.03
CA GLY A 318 -18.78 2.08 -4.03
C GLY A 318 -19.93 1.12 -3.75
N TRP A 319 -19.62 -0.13 -3.40
CA TRP A 319 -20.61 -1.11 -2.98
C TRP A 319 -21.38 -0.66 -1.73
N MET A 320 -20.67 -0.19 -0.70
CA MET A 320 -21.30 0.37 0.50
C MET A 320 -22.23 1.52 0.14
N TYR A 321 -21.85 2.41 -0.77
CA TYR A 321 -22.67 3.53 -1.20
C TYR A 321 -23.95 3.10 -1.93
N VAL A 322 -23.89 2.02 -2.73
CA VAL A 322 -25.05 1.47 -3.45
C VAL A 322 -25.99 0.69 -2.53
N GLU A 323 -25.44 -0.05 -1.57
CA GLU A 323 -26.21 -0.97 -0.72
C GLU A 323 -26.76 -0.31 0.55
N ILE A 324 -26.09 0.71 1.09
CA ILE A 324 -26.46 1.34 2.36
C ILE A 324 -27.27 2.61 2.10
N ASP A 325 -28.52 2.63 2.57
CA ASP A 325 -29.33 3.85 2.60
C ASP A 325 -28.71 4.89 3.57
N PRO A 326 -28.42 6.13 3.12
CA PRO A 326 -27.91 7.20 3.97
C PRO A 326 -28.76 7.46 5.23
N VAL A 327 -30.08 7.26 5.16
CA VAL A 327 -30.99 7.46 6.31
C VAL A 327 -30.76 6.37 7.35
N GLN A 328 -30.62 5.11 6.93
CA GLN A 328 -30.34 3.98 7.82
C GLN A 328 -28.94 4.09 8.44
N LEU A 329 -27.94 4.58 7.68
CA LEU A 329 -26.61 4.84 8.21
C LEU A 329 -26.64 5.90 9.31
N LYS A 330 -27.45 6.96 9.16
CA LYS A 330 -27.62 7.99 10.19
C LYS A 330 -28.32 7.44 11.44
N ARG A 331 -29.28 6.53 11.27
CA ARG A 331 -29.94 5.84 12.40
C ARG A 331 -28.98 4.90 13.14
N LEU A 332 -28.17 4.13 12.40
CA LEU A 332 -27.12 3.29 12.98
C LEU A 332 -26.07 4.09 13.74
N ALA A 333 -25.72 5.27 13.22
CA ALA A 333 -24.83 6.20 13.89
C ALA A 333 -25.37 6.71 15.24
N SER A 334 -26.69 6.88 15.37
CA SER A 334 -27.32 7.35 16.60
C SER A 334 -27.59 6.23 17.60
N GLU A 335 -27.78 4.99 17.14
CA GLU A 335 -28.19 3.86 18.00
C GLU A 335 -27.03 2.92 18.38
N GLY A 336 -25.95 2.87 17.59
CA GLY A 336 -24.85 1.92 17.78
C GLY A 336 -23.52 2.54 18.21
N THR A 337 -22.99 2.11 19.36
CA THR A 337 -21.67 2.54 19.89
C THR A 337 -20.51 2.34 18.90
N MET A 338 -20.53 1.24 18.14
CA MET A 338 -19.50 0.94 17.13
C MET A 338 -19.55 1.91 15.94
N ALA A 339 -20.74 2.18 15.41
CA ALA A 339 -20.90 3.08 14.27
C ALA A 339 -20.61 4.53 14.67
N GLU A 340 -21.01 4.93 15.88
CA GLU A 340 -20.66 6.22 16.47
C GLU A 340 -19.14 6.36 16.62
N ASN A 341 -18.46 5.35 17.17
CA ASN A 341 -16.99 5.35 17.29
C ASN A 341 -16.30 5.39 15.92
N LEU A 342 -16.80 4.66 14.94
CA LEU A 342 -16.26 4.66 13.58
C LEU A 342 -16.45 6.02 12.90
N LEU A 343 -17.61 6.66 13.09
CA LEU A 343 -17.85 8.02 12.62
C LEU A 343 -17.01 9.06 13.35
N LYS A 344 -16.76 8.89 14.66
CA LYS A 344 -15.81 9.73 15.42
C LYS A 344 -14.40 9.62 14.84
N VAL A 345 -13.97 8.41 14.47
CA VAL A 345 -12.68 8.18 13.81
C VAL A 345 -12.67 8.82 12.41
N LEU A 346 -13.69 8.57 11.58
CA LEU A 346 -13.78 9.14 10.22
C LEU A 346 -13.87 10.67 10.22
N ARG A 347 -14.51 11.27 11.23
CA ARG A 347 -14.58 12.72 11.42
C ARG A 347 -13.38 13.30 12.16
N SER A 348 -12.43 12.46 12.58
CA SER A 348 -11.22 12.94 13.25
C SER A 348 -10.37 13.77 12.29
N ASP A 349 -9.69 14.77 12.85
CA ASP A 349 -8.78 15.60 12.06
C ASP A 349 -7.59 14.80 11.49
N TRP A 350 -7.26 13.63 12.06
CA TRP A 350 -6.24 12.73 11.51
C TRP A 350 -6.69 12.09 10.20
N VAL A 351 -7.92 11.54 10.16
CA VAL A 351 -8.46 10.97 8.92
C VAL A 351 -8.65 12.05 7.86
N ARG A 352 -9.14 13.23 8.25
CA ARG A 352 -9.23 14.38 7.35
C ARG A 352 -7.86 14.82 6.84
N ALA A 353 -6.82 14.82 7.67
CA ALA A 353 -5.45 15.14 7.26
C ALA A 353 -4.90 14.11 6.27
N VAL A 354 -5.08 12.81 6.52
CA VAL A 354 -4.70 11.76 5.56
C VAL A 354 -5.45 11.95 4.23
N ALA A 355 -6.75 12.22 4.27
CA ALA A 355 -7.54 12.49 3.07
C ALA A 355 -7.03 13.72 2.30
N VAL A 356 -6.74 14.83 3.00
CA VAL A 356 -6.16 16.04 2.38
C VAL A 356 -4.78 15.78 1.80
N ALA A 357 -3.93 15.01 2.47
CA ALA A 357 -2.59 14.68 2.01
C ALA A 357 -2.63 13.76 0.77
N CYS A 358 -3.41 12.68 0.81
CA CYS A 358 -3.51 11.70 -0.27
C CYS A 358 -4.29 12.22 -1.49
N LEU A 359 -5.26 13.12 -1.27
CA LEU A 359 -6.10 13.69 -2.34
C LEU A 359 -5.72 15.16 -2.63
N ASN A 360 -4.50 15.57 -2.29
CA ASN A 360 -4.04 16.96 -2.42
C ASN A 360 -4.18 17.54 -3.83
N VAL A 361 -3.95 16.73 -4.87
CA VAL A 361 -4.15 17.12 -6.28
C VAL A 361 -5.62 17.02 -6.69
N LEU A 362 -6.33 16.00 -6.18
CA LEU A 362 -7.71 15.70 -6.56
C LEU A 362 -8.72 16.67 -5.93
N ILE A 363 -8.49 17.17 -4.71
CA ILE A 363 -9.41 18.11 -4.04
C ILE A 363 -9.53 19.43 -4.81
N PRO A 364 -8.44 20.16 -5.14
CA PRO A 364 -8.53 21.37 -5.96
C PRO A 364 -9.13 21.09 -7.34
N LEU A 365 -8.76 19.96 -7.96
CA LEU A 365 -9.32 19.56 -9.25
C LEU A 365 -10.84 19.40 -9.16
N MET A 366 -11.35 18.70 -8.15
CA MET A 366 -12.79 18.52 -7.92
C MET A 366 -13.51 19.85 -7.67
N VAL A 367 -12.88 20.80 -6.97
CA VAL A 367 -13.44 22.16 -6.78
C VAL A 367 -13.57 22.89 -8.11
N VAL A 368 -12.56 22.81 -8.99
CA VAL A 368 -12.59 23.42 -10.33
C VAL A 368 -13.63 22.73 -11.20
N LEU A 369 -13.66 21.40 -11.22
CA LEU A 369 -14.61 20.62 -12.00
C LEU A 369 -16.05 20.85 -11.55
N ASP A 370 -16.33 20.98 -10.24
CA ASP A 370 -17.69 21.27 -9.76
C ASP A 370 -18.15 22.68 -10.16
N ARG A 371 -17.24 23.67 -10.14
CA ARG A 371 -17.55 25.02 -10.68
C ARG A 371 -17.82 24.98 -12.18
N ALA A 372 -17.02 24.24 -12.94
CA ALA A 372 -17.24 24.05 -14.37
C ALA A 372 -18.59 23.36 -14.65
N ARG A 373 -18.91 22.32 -13.87
CA ARG A 373 -20.20 21.62 -13.90
C ARG A 373 -21.37 22.56 -13.61
N GLN A 374 -21.26 23.40 -12.58
CA GLN A 374 -22.29 24.39 -12.25
C GLN A 374 -22.44 25.43 -13.37
N CYS A 375 -21.34 25.87 -13.99
CA CYS A 375 -21.38 26.75 -15.16
C CYS A 375 -22.13 26.09 -16.34
N MET A 376 -21.86 24.81 -16.61
CA MET A 376 -22.56 24.04 -17.65
C MET A 376 -24.05 23.87 -17.34
N ARG A 377 -24.42 23.62 -16.08
CA ARG A 377 -25.84 23.57 -15.66
C ARG A 377 -26.54 24.90 -15.88
N ARG A 378 -25.89 26.03 -15.60
CA ARG A 378 -26.44 27.36 -15.88
C ARG A 378 -26.63 27.56 -17.38
N ALA A 379 -25.64 27.20 -18.19
CA ALA A 379 -25.72 27.30 -19.65
C ALA A 379 -26.86 26.44 -20.23
N ARG A 380 -27.14 25.27 -19.63
CA ARG A 380 -28.23 24.37 -20.02
C ARG A 380 -29.59 24.73 -19.41
N GLY A 381 -29.67 25.72 -18.53
CA GLY A 381 -30.89 26.05 -17.79
C GLY A 381 -31.32 25.00 -16.75
N THR A 382 -30.42 24.11 -16.32
CA THR A 382 -30.69 23.03 -15.35
C THR A 382 -30.15 23.31 -13.95
N ALA A 383 -29.63 24.51 -13.70
CA ALA A 383 -29.12 24.90 -12.39
C ALA A 383 -30.27 25.25 -11.43
N GLU A 384 -30.37 24.55 -10.30
CA GLU A 384 -31.35 24.85 -9.24
C GLU A 384 -31.18 26.27 -8.67
N ASN A 385 -29.94 26.68 -8.42
CA ASN A 385 -29.60 28.04 -8.00
C ASN A 385 -28.52 28.63 -8.93
N PRO A 386 -28.90 29.46 -9.92
CA PRO A 386 -27.97 30.05 -10.87
C PRO A 386 -26.95 31.01 -10.24
N ALA A 387 -27.25 31.59 -9.08
CA ALA A 387 -26.34 32.52 -8.39
C ALA A 387 -25.20 31.79 -7.67
N ASP A 388 -25.36 30.50 -7.38
CA ASP A 388 -24.36 29.70 -6.66
C ASP A 388 -23.21 29.28 -7.60
N LYS A 389 -21.96 29.45 -7.13
CA LYS A 389 -20.70 29.04 -7.80
C LYS A 389 -20.51 27.51 -7.86
N PHE A 390 -21.13 26.75 -6.98
CA PHE A 390 -21.00 25.29 -6.91
C PHE A 390 -22.34 24.62 -7.23
N THR A 391 -22.29 23.34 -7.59
CA THR A 391 -23.51 22.52 -7.66
C THR A 391 -24.09 22.31 -6.26
N PRO A 392 -25.36 21.88 -6.08
CA PRO A 392 -25.90 21.59 -4.75
C PRO A 392 -25.04 20.61 -3.94
N SER A 393 -24.51 19.58 -4.60
CA SER A 393 -23.58 18.62 -4.00
C SER A 393 -22.24 19.26 -3.63
N GLY A 394 -21.65 20.05 -4.55
CA GLY A 394 -20.41 20.77 -4.28
C GLY A 394 -20.54 21.79 -3.16
N ARG A 395 -21.68 22.49 -3.09
CA ARG A 395 -22.02 23.43 -2.01
C ARG A 395 -22.14 22.71 -0.67
N ARG A 396 -22.75 21.53 -0.63
CA ARG A 396 -22.81 20.70 0.59
C ARG A 396 -21.42 20.31 1.08
N VAL A 397 -20.53 19.89 0.18
CA VAL A 397 -19.14 19.56 0.53
C VAL A 397 -18.38 20.81 0.99
N ALA A 398 -18.52 21.93 0.28
CA ALA A 398 -17.87 23.19 0.65
C ALA A 398 -18.33 23.69 2.03
N ASN A 399 -19.63 23.57 2.34
CA ASN A 399 -20.18 23.93 3.64
C ASN A 399 -19.73 22.96 4.75
N GLU A 400 -19.61 21.67 4.47
CA GLU A 400 -19.04 20.72 5.44
C GLU A 400 -17.57 21.06 5.70
N CYS A 401 -16.78 21.27 4.65
CA CYS A 401 -15.38 21.67 4.73
C CYS A 401 -15.17 22.98 5.50
N SER A 402 -16.10 23.94 5.43
CA SER A 402 -15.96 25.18 6.21
C SER A 402 -16.14 24.99 7.72
N THR A 403 -16.76 23.89 8.16
CA THR A 403 -16.87 23.54 9.59
C THR A 403 -15.61 22.88 10.16
N TRP A 404 -14.65 22.53 9.30
CA TRP A 404 -13.46 21.79 9.72
C TRP A 404 -12.46 22.67 10.46
N ASN A 405 -11.75 22.07 11.41
CA ASN A 405 -10.63 22.73 12.07
C ASN A 405 -9.39 22.67 11.17
N TRP A 406 -9.32 23.58 10.19
CA TRP A 406 -8.24 23.62 9.19
C TRP A 406 -6.86 23.75 9.81
N CYS A 407 -6.68 24.54 10.87
CA CYS A 407 -5.39 24.63 11.56
C CYS A 407 -4.92 23.26 12.08
N SER A 408 -5.81 22.52 12.74
CA SER A 408 -5.55 21.18 13.28
C SER A 408 -5.24 20.16 12.18
N ILE A 409 -5.99 20.20 11.07
CA ILE A 409 -5.83 19.31 9.92
C ILE A 409 -4.51 19.59 9.21
N LEU A 410 -4.23 20.84 8.87
CA LEU A 410 -3.01 21.26 8.16
C LEU A 410 -1.74 20.95 8.97
N SER A 411 -1.78 21.13 10.29
CA SER A 411 -0.65 20.75 11.18
C SER A 411 -0.40 19.23 11.17
N LYS A 412 -1.46 18.43 11.11
CA LYS A 412 -1.33 16.97 10.98
C LYS A 412 -0.85 16.55 9.60
N VAL A 413 -1.27 17.24 8.54
CA VAL A 413 -0.74 17.02 7.17
C VAL A 413 0.77 17.24 7.15
N LEU A 414 1.25 18.32 7.78
CA LEU A 414 2.68 18.59 7.90
C LEU A 414 3.41 17.46 8.61
N LEU A 415 2.94 17.06 9.80
CA LEU A 415 3.55 15.97 10.57
C LEU A 415 3.55 14.63 9.80
N LEU A 416 2.46 14.30 9.12
CA LEU A 416 2.38 13.09 8.28
C LEU A 416 3.33 13.17 7.08
N GLY A 417 3.44 14.33 6.45
CA GLY A 417 4.37 14.58 5.35
C GLY A 417 5.83 14.46 5.79
N GLU A 418 6.18 15.03 6.95
CA GLU A 418 7.52 14.91 7.55
C GLU A 418 7.88 13.46 7.81
N LEU A 419 6.95 12.70 8.43
CA LEU A 419 7.14 11.28 8.69
C LEU A 419 7.31 10.50 7.37
N PHE A 420 6.46 10.76 6.38
CA PHE A 420 6.53 10.11 5.08
C PHE A 420 7.88 10.36 4.37
N VAL A 421 8.32 11.61 4.30
CA VAL A 421 9.60 11.97 3.69
C VAL A 421 10.76 11.36 4.48
N ALA A 422 10.74 11.43 5.81
CA ALA A 422 11.77 10.83 6.65
C ALA A 422 11.90 9.31 6.45
N LEU A 423 10.78 8.59 6.31
CA LEU A 423 10.78 7.15 6.04
C LEU A 423 11.36 6.83 4.66
N LEU A 424 10.97 7.56 3.61
CA LEU A 424 11.48 7.33 2.26
C LEU A 424 12.96 7.67 2.11
N LEU A 425 13.40 8.81 2.66
CA LEU A 425 14.82 9.19 2.69
C LEU A 425 15.63 8.24 3.56
N GLY A 426 15.08 7.83 4.71
CA GLY A 426 15.70 6.87 5.61
C GLY A 426 15.96 5.52 4.95
N MET A 427 15.01 5.01 4.15
CA MET A 427 15.18 3.80 3.36
C MET A 427 16.33 3.93 2.34
N LYS A 428 16.39 5.02 1.57
CA LYS A 428 17.46 5.25 0.59
C LYS A 428 18.84 5.40 1.24
N ALA A 429 18.91 6.16 2.35
CA ALA A 429 20.13 6.28 3.14
C ALA A 429 20.59 4.92 3.69
N THR A 430 19.65 4.08 4.09
CA THR A 430 19.93 2.72 4.58
C THR A 430 20.54 1.85 3.49
N TYR A 431 20.07 1.91 2.24
CA TYR A 431 20.67 1.15 1.13
C TYR A 431 22.10 1.58 0.83
N VAL A 432 22.38 2.88 0.79
CA VAL A 432 23.75 3.38 0.63
C VAL A 432 24.63 2.92 1.80
N PHE A 433 24.14 3.05 3.03
CA PHE A 433 24.87 2.59 4.21
C PHE A 433 25.21 1.10 4.13
N PHE A 434 24.28 0.25 3.68
CA PHE A 434 24.50 -1.18 3.50
C PHE A 434 25.53 -1.49 2.42
N SER A 435 25.48 -0.78 1.29
CA SER A 435 26.45 -0.92 0.22
C SER A 435 27.87 -0.59 0.69
N TRP A 436 28.03 0.56 1.38
CA TRP A 436 29.31 0.96 1.99
C TRP A 436 29.78 -0.08 3.00
N LEU A 437 28.91 -0.51 3.90
CA LEU A 437 29.23 -1.45 4.97
C LEU A 437 29.66 -2.80 4.40
N ASN A 438 28.99 -3.32 3.37
CA ASN A 438 29.37 -4.58 2.73
C ASN A 438 30.76 -4.49 2.10
N ALA A 439 31.09 -3.38 1.43
CA ALA A 439 32.41 -3.16 0.86
C ALA A 439 33.52 -3.11 1.93
N VAL A 440 33.26 -2.43 3.05
CA VAL A 440 34.21 -2.36 4.19
C VAL A 440 34.42 -3.74 4.83
N LEU A 441 33.33 -4.48 5.06
CA LEU A 441 33.40 -5.81 5.69
C LEU A 441 34.08 -6.84 4.78
N GLY A 442 33.82 -6.80 3.47
CA GLY A 442 34.51 -7.65 2.50
C GLY A 442 36.01 -7.36 2.43
N ALA A 443 36.40 -6.08 2.43
CA ALA A 443 37.82 -5.70 2.42
C ALA A 443 38.56 -6.08 3.71
N ALA A 444 37.87 -6.10 4.86
CA ALA A 444 38.47 -6.41 6.14
C ALA A 444 38.74 -7.92 6.36
N ASN A 445 38.25 -8.79 5.48
CA ASN A 445 38.38 -10.26 5.55
C ASN A 445 38.19 -10.85 6.97
N ILE A 446 37.19 -10.34 7.69
CA ILE A 446 36.95 -10.66 9.10
C ILE A 446 36.45 -12.11 9.21
N ASN A 447 36.88 -12.84 10.24
CA ASN A 447 36.37 -14.19 10.54
C ASN A 447 34.83 -14.19 10.58
N PHE A 448 34.19 -15.22 10.00
CA PHE A 448 32.73 -15.28 9.80
C PHE A 448 31.94 -15.15 11.11
N TRP A 449 32.42 -15.74 12.20
CA TRP A 449 31.74 -15.70 13.49
C TRP A 449 31.88 -14.32 14.16
N VAL A 450 33.01 -13.65 13.96
CA VAL A 450 33.20 -12.26 14.40
C VAL A 450 32.31 -11.32 13.58
N LEU A 451 32.18 -11.57 12.28
CA LEU A 451 31.24 -10.86 11.40
C LEU A 451 29.79 -11.00 11.91
N CYS A 452 29.35 -12.19 12.32
CA CYS A 452 28.03 -12.38 12.92
C CYS A 452 27.82 -11.47 14.15
N GLY A 453 28.85 -11.29 14.98
CA GLY A 453 28.84 -10.35 16.11
C GLY A 453 28.69 -8.89 15.68
N TYR A 454 29.37 -8.46 14.62
CA TYR A 454 29.19 -7.11 14.06
C TYR A 454 27.77 -6.90 13.53
N ILE A 455 27.25 -7.86 12.76
CA ILE A 455 25.88 -7.79 12.21
C ILE A 455 24.84 -7.76 13.34
N PHE A 456 25.06 -8.49 14.43
CA PHE A 456 24.23 -8.41 15.64
C PHE A 456 24.19 -6.97 16.22
N VAL A 457 25.36 -6.35 16.43
CA VAL A 457 25.43 -4.99 17.02
C VAL A 457 24.80 -3.94 16.11
N ILE A 458 25.09 -4.03 14.80
CA ILE A 458 24.52 -3.11 13.80
C ILE A 458 23.00 -3.28 13.74
N GLY A 459 22.53 -4.53 13.62
CA GLY A 459 21.10 -4.84 13.60
C GLY A 459 20.38 -4.36 14.86
N LEU A 460 21.00 -4.50 16.04
CA LEU A 460 20.45 -3.98 17.29
C LEU A 460 20.31 -2.44 17.25
N GLY A 461 21.33 -1.72 16.79
CA GLY A 461 21.28 -0.27 16.61
C GLY A 461 20.17 0.17 15.64
N MET A 462 20.00 -0.58 14.56
CA MET A 462 18.96 -0.35 13.56
C MET A 462 17.55 -0.57 14.13
N PHE A 463 17.29 -1.65 14.87
CA PHE A 463 15.99 -1.84 15.52
C PHE A 463 15.66 -0.76 16.56
N LEU A 464 16.67 -0.19 17.23
CA LEU A 464 16.47 0.89 18.18
C LEU A 464 16.22 2.25 17.50
N CYS A 465 16.38 2.34 16.18
CA CYS A 465 16.05 3.52 15.39
C CYS A 465 14.59 3.49 14.91
N PRO A 466 13.75 4.47 15.27
CA PRO A 466 12.33 4.47 14.91
C PRO A 466 12.05 4.61 13.40
N ILE A 467 13.03 5.04 12.62
CA ILE A 467 12.91 5.29 11.17
C ILE A 467 13.18 4.00 10.37
N VAL A 468 13.92 3.03 10.94
CA VAL A 468 14.32 1.83 10.21
C VAL A 468 13.23 0.76 10.33
N PRO A 469 12.67 0.28 9.22
CA PRO A 469 11.73 -0.84 9.26
C PRO A 469 12.46 -2.14 9.63
N GLY A 470 11.86 -2.94 10.51
CA GLY A 470 12.48 -4.18 10.98
C GLY A 470 12.74 -5.21 9.88
N SER A 471 11.89 -5.24 8.85
CA SER A 471 12.09 -6.10 7.67
C SER A 471 13.42 -5.83 6.97
N ALA A 472 13.85 -4.57 6.87
CA ALA A 472 15.12 -4.20 6.24
C ALA A 472 16.33 -4.76 7.01
N VAL A 473 16.23 -4.90 8.33
CA VAL A 473 17.30 -5.46 9.16
C VAL A 473 17.44 -6.97 8.93
N TYR A 474 16.33 -7.70 8.85
CA TYR A 474 16.34 -9.15 8.55
C TYR A 474 16.87 -9.41 7.13
N LEU A 475 16.40 -8.63 6.16
CA LEU A 475 16.86 -8.70 4.77
C LEU A 475 18.37 -8.43 4.67
N PHE A 476 18.85 -7.39 5.34
CA PHE A 476 20.27 -7.04 5.41
C PHE A 476 21.12 -8.17 6.00
N ALA A 477 20.70 -8.76 7.12
CA ALA A 477 21.41 -9.88 7.72
C ALA A 477 21.51 -11.07 6.74
N GLY A 478 20.44 -11.34 5.99
CA GLY A 478 20.42 -12.35 4.92
C GLY A 478 21.41 -12.03 3.79
N VAL A 479 21.41 -10.79 3.27
CA VAL A 479 22.33 -10.36 2.20
C VAL A 479 23.79 -10.50 2.63
N VAL A 480 24.15 -9.93 3.79
CA VAL A 480 25.57 -9.89 4.20
C VAL A 480 26.07 -11.26 4.60
N LEU A 481 25.36 -11.98 5.50
CA LEU A 481 25.84 -13.28 5.96
C LEU A 481 25.66 -14.37 4.89
N GLY A 482 24.65 -14.25 4.03
CA GLY A 482 24.48 -15.08 2.84
C GLY A 482 25.69 -14.95 1.91
N ALA A 483 26.03 -13.75 1.46
CA ALA A 483 27.19 -13.50 0.60
C ALA A 483 28.51 -13.95 1.25
N GLN A 484 28.77 -13.50 2.49
CA GLN A 484 30.06 -13.71 3.15
C GLN A 484 30.30 -15.17 3.57
N SER A 485 29.23 -15.96 3.75
CA SER A 485 29.35 -17.40 4.04
C SER A 485 29.80 -18.24 2.84
N GLN A 486 29.69 -17.69 1.62
CA GLN A 486 29.99 -18.39 0.37
C GLN A 486 31.42 -18.15 -0.14
N LEU A 487 32.18 -17.25 0.49
CA LEU A 487 33.58 -17.01 0.14
C LEU A 487 34.44 -18.28 0.39
N PRO A 488 35.58 -18.44 -0.29
CA PRO A 488 36.48 -19.58 -0.06
C PRO A 488 36.82 -19.73 1.43
N GLU A 489 36.87 -20.98 1.91
CA GLU A 489 37.16 -21.34 3.32
C GLU A 489 36.10 -20.91 4.36
N ARG A 490 34.92 -20.45 3.92
CA ARG A 490 33.78 -20.09 4.78
C ARG A 490 32.77 -21.25 4.90
N PRO A 491 31.83 -21.21 5.87
CA PRO A 491 31.05 -22.39 6.24
C PRO A 491 29.92 -22.75 5.27
N GLY A 492 29.75 -22.02 4.17
CA GLY A 492 28.76 -22.28 3.14
C GLY A 492 27.40 -21.62 3.38
N PHE A 493 26.62 -21.56 2.30
CA PHE A 493 25.37 -20.78 2.23
C PHE A 493 24.34 -21.11 3.32
N MET A 494 24.04 -22.39 3.55
CA MET A 494 23.04 -22.81 4.53
C MET A 494 23.44 -22.43 5.97
N VAL A 495 24.74 -22.46 6.28
CA VAL A 495 25.25 -21.99 7.57
C VAL A 495 25.13 -20.47 7.65
N GLY A 496 25.38 -19.74 6.56
CA GLY A 496 25.10 -18.31 6.44
C GLY A 496 23.67 -17.94 6.77
N VAL A 497 22.71 -18.62 6.14
CA VAL A 497 21.26 -18.46 6.37
C VAL A 497 20.90 -18.76 7.82
N ALA A 498 21.34 -19.90 8.36
CA ALA A 498 21.06 -20.28 9.74
C ALA A 498 21.63 -19.26 10.74
N ALA A 499 22.87 -18.82 10.54
CA ALA A 499 23.51 -17.79 11.36
C ALA A 499 22.74 -16.47 11.30
N ALA A 500 22.32 -16.03 10.11
CA ALA A 500 21.51 -14.82 9.94
C ALA A 500 20.16 -14.89 10.64
N ILE A 501 19.48 -16.04 10.60
CA ILE A 501 18.22 -16.26 11.35
C ILE A 501 18.47 -16.14 12.84
N VAL A 502 19.50 -16.81 13.37
CA VAL A 502 19.83 -16.78 14.81
C VAL A 502 20.21 -15.38 15.25
N VAL A 503 21.14 -14.73 14.56
CA VAL A 503 21.60 -13.36 14.87
C VAL A 503 20.42 -12.39 14.86
N SER A 504 19.59 -12.43 13.81
CA SER A 504 18.41 -11.57 13.69
C SER A 504 17.40 -11.83 14.80
N SER A 505 17.17 -13.10 15.15
CA SER A 505 16.23 -13.49 16.21
C SER A 505 16.69 -12.96 17.57
N VAL A 506 17.98 -13.13 17.90
CA VAL A 506 18.55 -12.64 19.15
C VAL A 506 18.55 -11.11 19.19
N ALA A 507 18.98 -10.45 18.11
CA ALA A 507 18.94 -8.99 17.99
C ALA A 507 17.53 -8.44 18.17
N LYS A 508 16.53 -9.07 17.55
CA LYS A 508 15.13 -8.68 17.66
C LYS A 508 14.61 -8.75 19.10
N HIS A 509 14.85 -9.86 19.81
CA HIS A 509 14.35 -10.01 21.18
C HIS A 509 15.04 -9.01 22.13
N ILE A 510 16.35 -8.79 21.98
CA ILE A 510 17.08 -7.79 22.77
C ILE A 510 16.59 -6.37 22.44
N ALA A 511 16.36 -6.08 21.16
CA ALA A 511 15.80 -4.80 20.73
C ALA A 511 14.40 -4.55 21.30
N CYS A 512 13.54 -5.57 21.38
CA CYS A 512 12.23 -5.45 22.03
C CYS A 512 12.36 -5.05 23.50
N VAL A 513 13.36 -5.57 24.23
CA VAL A 513 13.65 -5.13 25.61
C VAL A 513 14.15 -3.68 25.62
N GLY A 514 15.07 -3.31 24.71
CA GLY A 514 15.56 -1.93 24.61
C GLY A 514 14.45 -0.92 24.30
N GLN A 515 13.62 -1.22 23.30
CA GLN A 515 12.44 -0.42 22.93
C GLN A 515 11.43 -0.34 24.08
N TYR A 516 11.20 -1.45 24.80
CA TYR A 516 10.40 -1.45 26.03
C TYR A 516 10.98 -0.49 27.08
N MET A 517 12.28 -0.53 27.33
CA MET A 517 12.94 0.35 28.31
C MET A 517 12.80 1.83 27.92
N ILE A 518 12.98 2.15 26.64
CA ILE A 518 12.72 3.50 26.10
C ILE A 518 11.27 3.89 26.38
N GLY A 519 10.32 3.00 26.06
CA GLY A 519 8.90 3.19 26.30
C GLY A 519 8.55 3.36 27.78
N TYR A 520 9.17 2.59 28.66
CA TYR A 520 8.97 2.66 30.11
C TYR A 520 9.42 4.02 30.65
N CYS A 521 10.60 4.47 30.26
CA CYS A 521 11.14 5.78 30.65
C CYS A 521 10.30 6.93 30.06
N ALA A 522 10.02 6.88 28.76
CA ALA A 522 9.20 7.89 28.09
C ALA A 522 7.77 7.92 28.64
N GLY A 523 7.22 6.76 29.01
CA GLY A 523 5.93 6.59 29.64
C GLY A 523 5.82 7.22 31.03
N GLN A 524 6.91 7.68 31.65
CA GLN A 524 6.83 8.50 32.87
C GLN A 524 6.39 9.94 32.56
N SER A 525 6.54 10.40 31.31
CA SER A 525 6.11 11.73 30.88
C SER A 525 4.64 11.76 30.52
N VAL A 526 3.86 12.59 31.23
CA VAL A 526 2.43 12.82 30.96
C VAL A 526 2.20 13.32 29.52
N LYS A 527 3.15 14.07 28.95
CA LYS A 527 3.08 14.53 27.55
C LYS A 527 3.18 13.39 26.55
N VAL A 528 4.07 12.43 26.79
CA VAL A 528 4.22 11.23 25.94
C VAL A 528 2.98 10.35 26.07
N GLN A 529 2.50 10.12 27.29
CA GLN A 529 1.26 9.40 27.53
C GLN A 529 0.05 10.03 26.80
N GLN A 530 -0.04 11.38 26.80
CA GLN A 530 -1.07 12.12 26.06
C GLN A 530 -0.94 11.95 24.54
N MET A 531 0.29 12.01 24.02
CA MET A 531 0.55 11.84 22.58
C MET A 531 0.17 10.44 22.10
N VAL A 532 0.48 9.41 22.90
CA VAL A 532 0.15 8.01 22.63
C VAL A 532 -1.34 7.73 22.84
N GLY A 533 -2.03 8.58 23.61
CA GLY A 533 -3.45 8.42 23.90
C GLY A 533 -3.72 7.21 24.78
N VAL A 534 -2.96 7.04 25.87
CA VAL A 534 -3.16 5.93 26.83
C VAL A 534 -4.55 5.96 27.48
N ASP A 535 -5.20 7.13 27.47
CA ASP A 535 -6.57 7.34 27.93
C ASP A 535 -7.64 6.99 26.89
N GLN A 536 -7.26 6.70 25.64
CA GLN A 536 -8.18 6.42 24.56
C GLN A 536 -8.61 4.95 24.53
N VAL A 537 -9.86 4.70 24.15
CA VAL A 537 -10.49 3.36 24.16
C VAL A 537 -9.70 2.35 23.31
N GLY A 538 -9.16 2.75 22.16
CA GLY A 538 -8.37 1.85 21.30
C GLY A 538 -7.07 1.38 21.96
N THR A 539 -6.33 2.29 22.60
CA THR A 539 -5.11 1.96 23.34
C THR A 539 -5.43 1.11 24.56
N ARG A 540 -6.53 1.38 25.26
CA ARG A 540 -7.00 0.57 26.40
C ARG A 540 -7.49 -0.82 26.00
N ALA A 541 -8.13 -0.95 24.83
CA ALA A 541 -8.49 -2.26 24.27
C ALA A 541 -7.24 -3.07 23.94
N THR A 542 -6.24 -2.43 23.34
CA THR A 542 -4.91 -3.02 23.08
C THR A 542 -4.24 -3.45 24.39
N GLU A 543 -4.23 -2.60 25.40
CA GLU A 543 -3.75 -2.90 26.75
C GLU A 543 -4.45 -4.11 27.35
N LYS A 544 -5.80 -4.16 27.30
CA LYS A 544 -6.60 -5.28 27.83
C LYS A 544 -6.21 -6.59 27.17
N ILE A 545 -6.04 -6.63 25.85
CA ILE A 545 -5.60 -7.83 25.11
C ILE A 545 -4.18 -8.23 25.53
N LEU A 546 -3.25 -7.28 25.60
CA LEU A 546 -1.85 -7.54 25.91
C LEU A 546 -1.62 -7.93 27.39
N LYS A 547 -2.50 -7.52 28.30
CA LYS A 547 -2.46 -7.90 29.73
C LYS A 547 -3.12 -9.24 30.06
N GLN A 548 -3.88 -9.84 29.14
CA GLN A 548 -4.50 -11.16 29.37
C GLN A 548 -3.43 -12.19 29.76
N PRO A 549 -3.63 -13.04 30.77
CA PRO A 549 -2.66 -14.07 31.11
C PRO A 549 -2.46 -15.06 29.95
N GLY A 550 -1.22 -15.49 29.73
CA GLY A 550 -0.87 -16.42 28.64
C GLY A 550 -0.70 -15.76 27.27
N LEU A 551 -0.66 -16.59 26.22
CA LEU A 551 -0.50 -16.16 24.82
C LEU A 551 -1.79 -16.34 24.03
N SER A 552 -2.69 -15.37 24.14
CA SER A 552 -3.86 -15.33 23.26
C SER A 552 -3.44 -15.00 21.82
N LEU A 553 -4.16 -15.52 20.84
CA LEU A 553 -3.90 -15.25 19.42
C LEU A 553 -3.89 -13.75 19.11
N GLY A 554 -4.77 -12.97 19.75
CA GLY A 554 -4.78 -11.51 19.60
C GLY A 554 -3.50 -10.85 20.11
N LYS A 555 -3.00 -11.28 21.27
CA LYS A 555 -1.73 -10.79 21.83
C LYS A 555 -0.56 -11.08 20.88
N VAL A 556 -0.45 -12.32 20.40
CA VAL A 556 0.62 -12.71 19.47
C VAL A 556 0.54 -11.89 18.18
N CYS A 557 -0.64 -11.74 17.58
CA CYS A 557 -0.78 -10.95 16.36
C CYS A 557 -0.40 -9.47 16.54
N ILE A 558 -0.71 -8.85 17.69
CA ILE A 558 -0.28 -7.47 17.98
C ILE A 558 1.25 -7.40 18.04
N LEU A 559 1.88 -8.33 18.76
CA LEU A 559 3.33 -8.33 19.00
C LEU A 559 4.16 -8.73 17.76
N VAL A 560 3.57 -9.42 16.79
CA VAL A 560 4.24 -9.88 15.58
C VAL A 560 3.98 -8.95 14.39
N ALA A 561 2.75 -8.46 14.22
CA ALA A 561 2.38 -7.67 13.03
C ALA A 561 2.31 -6.16 13.27
N GLY A 562 2.32 -5.71 14.53
CA GLY A 562 2.47 -4.31 14.86
C GLY A 562 3.83 -3.77 14.40
N PRO A 563 3.95 -2.48 14.05
CA PRO A 563 5.24 -1.87 13.74
C PRO A 563 6.23 -2.06 14.89
N ASP A 564 7.43 -2.56 14.57
CA ASP A 564 8.41 -3.06 15.54
C ASP A 564 8.70 -2.10 16.70
N PHE A 565 9.16 -0.88 16.38
CA PHE A 565 9.53 0.11 17.40
C PHE A 565 8.30 0.63 18.18
N PRO A 566 7.21 1.12 17.53
CA PRO A 566 6.04 1.59 18.24
C PRO A 566 5.38 0.55 19.15
N THR A 567 5.34 -0.72 18.73
CA THR A 567 4.66 -1.79 19.48
C THR A 567 5.40 -2.11 20.79
N SER A 568 6.71 -2.34 20.72
CA SER A 568 7.51 -2.62 21.93
C SER A 568 7.59 -1.39 22.85
N MET A 569 7.68 -0.17 22.29
CA MET A 569 7.65 1.07 23.07
C MET A 569 6.30 1.22 23.80
N LEU A 570 5.19 0.95 23.11
CA LEU A 570 3.85 0.94 23.73
C LEU A 570 3.77 -0.08 24.87
N CYS A 571 4.36 -1.26 24.71
CA CYS A 571 4.43 -2.26 25.78
C CYS A 571 5.16 -1.72 27.03
N GLY A 572 6.23 -0.94 26.83
CA GLY A 572 6.94 -0.23 27.90
C GLY A 572 6.09 0.84 28.59
N ILE A 573 5.40 1.67 27.80
CA ILE A 573 4.50 2.72 28.30
C ILE A 573 3.37 2.13 29.14
N LEU A 574 2.81 1.00 28.69
CA LEU A 574 1.74 0.27 29.38
C LEU A 574 2.24 -0.66 30.50
N LYS A 575 3.57 -0.72 30.72
CA LYS A 575 4.24 -1.50 31.77
C LYS A 575 3.87 -2.98 31.73
N LEU A 576 3.88 -3.57 30.54
CA LEU A 576 3.55 -4.99 30.34
C LEU A 576 4.66 -5.91 30.85
N GLN A 577 4.32 -7.19 31.05
CA GLN A 577 5.28 -8.21 31.49
C GLN A 577 6.23 -8.60 30.34
N ILE A 578 7.53 -8.34 30.53
CA ILE A 578 8.57 -8.60 29.51
C ILE A 578 8.60 -10.06 29.05
N PRO A 579 8.55 -11.09 29.92
CA PRO A 579 8.64 -12.49 29.46
C PRO A 579 7.49 -12.89 28.52
N GLN A 580 6.26 -12.47 28.83
CA GLN A 580 5.10 -12.74 27.96
C GLN A 580 5.17 -11.96 26.65
N MET A 581 5.69 -10.73 26.69
CA MET A 581 5.92 -9.92 25.49
C MET A 581 6.93 -10.63 24.58
N LEU A 582 8.10 -11.02 25.10
CA LEU A 582 9.13 -11.71 24.33
C LEU A 582 8.65 -13.04 23.76
N LEU A 583 7.98 -13.86 24.58
CA LEU A 583 7.41 -15.13 24.13
C LEU A 583 6.33 -14.93 23.06
N GLY A 584 5.51 -13.88 23.20
CA GLY A 584 4.49 -13.51 22.22
C GLY A 584 5.07 -12.93 20.92
N THR A 585 6.28 -12.38 20.95
CA THR A 585 7.03 -11.92 19.78
C THR A 585 7.76 -13.06 19.06
N THR A 586 8.10 -14.17 19.73
CA THR A 586 8.85 -15.30 19.14
C THR A 586 8.31 -15.80 17.79
N PRO A 587 6.99 -15.85 17.51
CA PRO A 587 6.49 -16.26 16.19
C PRO A 587 6.93 -15.34 15.02
N VAL A 588 7.44 -14.13 15.29
CA VAL A 588 8.06 -13.25 14.29
C VAL A 588 9.20 -13.94 13.55
N ILE A 589 9.85 -14.92 14.20
CA ILE A 589 10.92 -15.73 13.59
C ILE A 589 10.40 -16.42 12.32
N PHE A 590 9.24 -17.06 12.41
CA PHE A 590 8.64 -17.80 11.29
C PHE A 590 7.91 -16.89 10.29
N VAL A 591 7.28 -15.82 10.79
CA VAL A 591 6.44 -14.95 9.95
C VAL A 591 7.25 -13.92 9.17
N SER A 592 8.36 -13.42 9.73
CA SER A 592 9.14 -12.32 9.12
C SER A 592 10.64 -12.62 9.02
N ILE A 593 11.29 -13.13 10.07
CA ILE A 593 12.77 -13.26 10.07
C ILE A 593 13.23 -14.29 9.05
N ILE A 594 12.74 -15.54 9.14
CA ILE A 594 13.13 -16.61 8.21
C ILE A 594 12.83 -16.19 6.76
N PRO A 595 11.62 -15.70 6.42
CA PRO A 595 11.36 -15.28 5.05
C PRO A 595 12.29 -14.17 4.55
N GLN A 596 12.51 -13.12 5.34
CA GLN A 596 13.33 -11.99 4.90
C GLN A 596 14.82 -12.31 4.83
N VAL A 597 15.33 -13.14 5.75
CA VAL A 597 16.70 -13.64 5.69
C VAL A 597 16.87 -14.51 4.44
N LEU A 598 15.92 -15.39 4.13
CA LEU A 598 15.96 -16.21 2.92
C LEU A 598 15.95 -15.35 1.66
N VAL A 599 15.06 -14.36 1.57
CA VAL A 599 15.02 -13.43 0.44
C VAL A 599 16.36 -12.73 0.29
N GLY A 600 16.93 -12.18 1.37
CA GLY A 600 18.20 -11.49 1.34
C GLY A 600 19.37 -12.40 0.95
N ALA A 601 19.41 -13.62 1.49
CA ALA A 601 20.46 -14.58 1.20
C ALA A 601 20.38 -15.07 -0.24
N LEU A 602 19.18 -15.40 -0.75
CA LEU A 602 18.95 -15.85 -2.12
C LEU A 602 19.30 -14.77 -3.15
N LEU A 603 19.16 -13.47 -2.82
CA LEU A 603 19.66 -12.38 -3.68
C LEU A 603 21.19 -12.39 -3.87
N THR A 604 21.91 -13.07 -2.99
CA THR A 604 23.38 -13.15 -3.00
C THR A 604 23.90 -14.56 -3.24
N TYR A 605 23.02 -15.49 -3.58
CA TYR A 605 23.42 -16.86 -3.80
C TYR A 605 24.25 -16.98 -5.08
N GLN A 606 25.44 -17.56 -4.95
CA GLN A 606 26.43 -17.73 -6.02
C GLN A 606 26.64 -19.22 -6.30
N GLY A 607 25.58 -20.03 -6.25
CA GLY A 607 25.60 -21.49 -6.36
C GLY A 607 26.73 -22.01 -7.25
N ALA A 608 27.53 -22.93 -6.70
CA ALA A 608 28.74 -23.47 -7.29
C ALA A 608 28.61 -23.58 -8.82
N ALA A 609 29.37 -22.72 -9.51
CA ALA A 609 29.59 -22.68 -10.95
C ALA A 609 28.68 -23.57 -11.83
N ALA A 610 27.75 -22.96 -12.55
CA ALA A 610 27.32 -23.42 -13.87
C ALA A 610 26.82 -24.88 -13.97
N ASP A 611 25.74 -25.23 -13.26
CA ASP A 611 24.84 -26.31 -13.70
C ASP A 611 23.42 -25.76 -13.89
N ASP A 612 22.85 -26.06 -15.06
CA ASP A 612 21.97 -25.23 -15.91
C ASP A 612 20.52 -25.00 -15.41
N ASP A 613 20.17 -25.36 -14.17
CA ASP A 613 18.76 -25.44 -13.73
C ASP A 613 18.45 -24.83 -12.33
N SER A 614 19.45 -24.60 -11.47
CA SER A 614 19.21 -24.21 -10.06
C SER A 614 18.85 -22.72 -9.87
N SER A 615 19.32 -21.83 -10.74
CA SER A 615 19.08 -20.38 -10.64
C SER A 615 17.62 -19.99 -10.84
N SER A 616 16.86 -20.79 -11.60
CA SER A 616 15.43 -20.57 -11.85
C SER A 616 14.59 -20.82 -10.58
N ILE A 617 14.87 -21.92 -9.87
CA ILE A 617 14.16 -22.36 -8.67
C ILE A 617 14.38 -21.38 -7.52
N GLU A 618 15.59 -20.85 -7.35
CA GLU A 618 15.92 -19.92 -6.26
C GLU A 618 15.19 -18.58 -6.37
N SER A 619 15.07 -18.03 -7.59
CA SER A 619 14.29 -16.83 -7.84
C SER A 619 12.79 -17.04 -7.56
N MET A 620 12.27 -18.23 -7.89
CA MET A 620 10.89 -18.63 -7.59
C MET A 620 10.68 -18.80 -6.08
N ILE A 621 11.61 -19.44 -5.37
CA ILE A 621 11.57 -19.59 -3.91
C ILE A 621 11.61 -18.22 -3.24
N SER A 622 12.52 -17.33 -3.66
CA SER A 622 12.61 -15.97 -3.12
C SER A 622 11.30 -15.19 -3.30
N THR A 623 10.69 -15.27 -4.49
CA THR A 623 9.38 -14.65 -4.78
C THR A 623 8.27 -15.26 -3.95
N ALA A 624 8.20 -16.59 -3.85
CA ALA A 624 7.19 -17.30 -3.07
C ALA A 624 7.29 -17.00 -1.58
N VAL A 625 8.51 -16.99 -1.03
CA VAL A 625 8.80 -16.68 0.37
C VAL A 625 8.47 -15.22 0.68
N THR A 626 8.78 -14.29 -0.22
CA THR A 626 8.37 -12.88 -0.11
C THR A 626 6.85 -12.75 -0.09
N GLY A 627 6.16 -13.41 -1.03
CA GLY A 627 4.70 -13.40 -1.10
C GLY A 627 4.04 -13.98 0.15
N PHE A 628 4.58 -15.09 0.67
CA PHE A 628 4.13 -15.69 1.93
C PHE A 628 4.30 -14.74 3.12
N ALA A 629 5.47 -14.11 3.26
CA ALA A 629 5.72 -13.14 4.33
C ALA A 629 4.74 -11.97 4.29
N ALA A 630 4.50 -11.41 3.09
CA ALA A 630 3.57 -10.32 2.91
C ALA A 630 2.12 -10.75 3.27
N ALA A 631 1.69 -11.92 2.82
CA ALA A 631 0.37 -12.46 3.12
C ALA A 631 0.18 -12.76 4.61
N ALA A 632 1.18 -13.37 5.25
CA ALA A 632 1.17 -13.66 6.68
C ALA A 632 1.11 -12.38 7.51
N GLN A 633 1.88 -11.35 7.14
CA GLN A 633 1.86 -10.05 7.80
C GLN A 633 0.51 -9.33 7.62
N ALA A 634 -0.04 -9.34 6.41
CA ALA A 634 -1.36 -8.76 6.13
C ALA A 634 -2.47 -9.46 6.93
N GLY A 635 -2.44 -10.80 6.97
CA GLY A 635 -3.39 -11.61 7.74
C GLY A 635 -3.28 -11.40 9.26
N ALA A 636 -2.06 -11.34 9.80
CA ALA A 636 -1.83 -11.04 11.20
C ALA A 636 -2.28 -9.62 11.57
N THR A 637 -2.06 -8.64 10.67
CA THR A 637 -2.56 -7.27 10.83
C THR A 637 -4.08 -7.20 10.90
N LEU A 638 -4.73 -7.93 9.99
CA LEU A 638 -6.17 -8.05 9.97
C LEU A 638 -6.70 -8.64 11.27
N LEU A 639 -6.08 -9.73 11.72
CA LEU A 639 -6.52 -10.47 12.88
C LEU A 639 -6.36 -9.68 14.18
N PHE A 640 -5.25 -8.96 14.37
CA PHE A 640 -5.12 -8.12 15.55
C PHE A 640 -6.09 -6.93 15.50
N THR A 641 -6.29 -6.32 14.33
CA THR A 641 -7.23 -5.19 14.19
C THR A 641 -8.65 -5.64 14.52
N TRP A 642 -9.05 -6.81 14.01
CA TRP A 642 -10.33 -7.42 14.34
C TRP A 642 -10.47 -7.72 15.84
N ARG A 643 -9.41 -8.21 16.50
CA ARG A 643 -9.41 -8.45 17.95
C ARG A 643 -9.56 -7.16 18.74
N ILE A 644 -8.83 -6.10 18.39
CA ILE A 644 -8.97 -4.77 19.02
C ILE A 644 -10.40 -4.26 18.84
N MET A 645 -10.94 -4.29 17.61
CA MET A 645 -12.32 -3.86 17.34
C MET A 645 -13.35 -4.67 18.13
N LYS A 646 -13.15 -5.99 18.25
CA LYS A 646 -14.01 -6.86 19.05
C LYS A 646 -13.96 -6.51 20.54
N THR A 647 -12.78 -6.23 21.10
CA THR A 647 -12.64 -5.78 22.49
C THR A 647 -13.27 -4.41 22.71
N VAL A 648 -13.12 -3.47 21.77
CA VAL A 648 -13.82 -2.18 21.83
C VAL A 648 -15.34 -2.36 21.78
N GLU A 649 -15.84 -3.32 21.02
CA GLU A 649 -17.28 -3.60 20.94
C GLU A 649 -17.83 -4.22 22.23
N GLN A 650 -17.09 -5.14 22.85
CA GLN A 650 -17.54 -5.85 24.05
C GLN A 650 -17.35 -5.03 25.33
N ASP A 651 -16.24 -4.32 25.43
CA ASP A 651 -15.80 -3.67 26.67
C ASP A 651 -15.69 -2.14 26.53
N GLY A 652 -16.11 -1.56 25.40
CA GLY A 652 -15.86 -0.15 25.10
C GLY A 652 -16.39 0.83 26.14
N GLU A 653 -17.54 0.53 26.74
CA GLU A 653 -18.13 1.35 27.80
C GLU A 653 -17.26 1.33 29.06
N GLU A 654 -16.87 0.14 29.53
CA GLU A 654 -15.92 -0.06 30.64
C GLU A 654 -14.58 0.67 30.35
N LEU A 655 -14.06 0.47 29.13
CA LEU A 655 -12.79 1.04 28.69
C LEU A 655 -12.85 2.56 28.49
N SER A 656 -14.03 3.16 28.37
CA SER A 656 -14.20 4.61 28.22
C SER A 656 -14.18 5.35 29.56
N GLN A 657 -14.39 4.64 30.67
CA GLN A 657 -14.49 5.25 32.00
C GLN A 657 -13.17 5.92 32.42
N PRO A 658 -13.18 7.07 33.10
CA PRO A 658 -11.97 7.70 33.62
C PRO A 658 -11.24 6.76 34.59
N ARG A 659 -9.91 6.66 34.47
CA ARG A 659 -9.09 5.89 35.41
C ARG A 659 -8.19 6.82 36.23
N PRO A 660 -8.02 6.59 37.55
CA PRO A 660 -7.21 7.45 38.41
C PRO A 660 -5.77 7.63 37.91
N GLU A 661 -5.14 6.56 37.39
CA GLU A 661 -3.78 6.57 36.86
C GLU A 661 -3.59 7.44 35.62
N HIS A 662 -4.68 7.75 34.90
CA HIS A 662 -4.68 8.65 33.75
C HIS A 662 -5.24 10.03 34.09
N ALA A 663 -5.54 10.33 35.36
CA ALA A 663 -6.08 11.63 35.77
C ALA A 663 -5.14 12.78 35.42
N ALA A 664 -3.82 12.60 35.57
CA ALA A 664 -2.83 13.60 35.16
C ALA A 664 -2.84 13.83 33.63
N VAL A 665 -3.04 12.77 32.83
CA VAL A 665 -3.18 12.88 31.37
C VAL A 665 -4.48 13.60 31.03
N ALA A 666 -5.57 13.27 31.71
CA ALA A 666 -6.88 13.92 31.58
C ALA A 666 -6.83 15.40 32.01
N ALA A 667 -6.01 15.74 33.00
CA ALA A 667 -5.77 17.10 33.48
C ALA A 667 -4.77 17.88 32.59
N LEU A 668 -3.77 17.24 31.97
CA LEU A 668 -2.96 17.88 30.93
C LEU A 668 -3.78 18.10 29.64
N THR A 669 -4.74 17.21 29.45
CA THR A 669 -5.85 17.28 28.50
C THR A 669 -6.93 18.27 28.97
N ALA A 670 -6.78 18.89 30.15
CA ALA A 670 -7.82 19.73 30.72
C ALA A 670 -8.27 20.78 29.72
N LYS A 671 -9.58 21.03 29.79
CA LYS A 671 -10.31 21.87 28.86
C LYS A 671 -9.60 23.21 28.62
N ASP A 672 -8.92 23.80 29.60
CA ASP A 672 -8.43 25.19 29.50
C ASP A 672 -7.30 25.41 28.49
N TYR A 673 -6.24 24.59 28.47
CA TYR A 673 -5.19 24.74 27.45
C TYR A 673 -5.67 24.31 26.07
N ARG A 674 -6.42 23.20 25.96
CA ARG A 674 -7.01 22.79 24.68
C ARG A 674 -7.99 23.82 24.15
N LYS A 675 -8.79 24.43 25.01
CA LYS A 675 -9.74 25.49 24.67
C LYS A 675 -8.99 26.75 24.27
N ALA A 676 -7.97 27.17 25.03
CA ALA A 676 -7.12 28.30 24.67
C ALA A 676 -6.43 28.07 23.32
N PHE A 677 -5.84 26.89 23.11
CA PHE A 677 -5.22 26.50 21.84
C PHE A 677 -6.24 26.47 20.70
N HIS A 678 -7.41 25.86 20.92
CA HIS A 678 -8.50 25.80 19.96
C HIS A 678 -9.04 27.19 19.60
N GLU A 679 -9.15 28.10 20.57
CA GLU A 679 -9.57 29.48 20.36
C GLU A 679 -8.58 30.23 19.46
N VAL A 680 -7.27 30.16 19.77
CA VAL A 680 -6.25 30.84 18.96
C VAL A 680 -6.01 30.15 17.61
N SER A 681 -6.33 28.86 17.49
CA SER A 681 -6.18 28.07 16.26
C SER A 681 -7.40 28.13 15.34
N LYS A 682 -8.45 28.88 15.70
CA LYS A 682 -9.55 29.14 14.76
C LYS A 682 -9.01 29.92 13.58
N TRP A 683 -9.41 29.55 12.37
CA TRP A 683 -8.91 30.18 11.15
C TRP A 683 -9.02 31.71 11.20
N ASP A 684 -10.18 32.23 11.60
CA ASP A 684 -10.44 33.67 11.68
C ASP A 684 -9.71 34.39 12.83
N ALA A 685 -9.22 33.66 13.83
CA ALA A 685 -8.46 34.21 14.95
C ALA A 685 -6.95 34.30 14.66
N MET A 686 -6.49 33.59 13.63
CA MET A 686 -5.07 33.57 13.24
C MET A 686 -4.71 34.86 12.49
N THR A 687 -3.48 35.33 12.69
CA THR A 687 -2.96 36.44 11.89
C THR A 687 -2.71 35.99 10.45
N CYS A 688 -2.74 36.94 9.50
CA CYS A 688 -2.42 36.65 8.10
C CYS A 688 -1.05 35.96 7.96
N LEU A 689 -0.06 36.39 8.74
CA LEU A 689 1.27 35.75 8.78
C LEU A 689 1.20 34.27 9.20
N GLN A 690 0.44 33.95 10.25
CA GLN A 690 0.26 32.56 10.70
C GLN A 690 -0.42 31.70 9.63
N GLN A 691 -1.46 32.24 8.98
CA GLN A 691 -2.17 31.56 7.89
C GLN A 691 -1.26 31.33 6.68
N THR A 692 -0.47 32.34 6.27
CA THR A 692 0.46 32.22 5.15
C THR A 692 1.56 31.20 5.44
N ILE A 693 2.16 31.21 6.64
CA ILE A 693 3.22 30.26 7.00
C ILE A 693 2.67 28.83 6.95
N VAL A 694 1.51 28.54 7.55
CA VAL A 694 0.97 27.17 7.56
C VAL A 694 0.57 26.71 6.15
N LEU A 695 -0.07 27.57 5.35
CA LEU A 695 -0.46 27.24 3.98
C LEU A 695 0.76 27.00 3.08
N TRP A 696 1.78 27.86 3.17
CA TRP A 696 3.00 27.69 2.41
C TRP A 696 3.76 26.43 2.83
N SER A 697 3.86 26.17 4.14
CA SER A 697 4.53 24.97 4.65
C SER A 697 3.82 23.70 4.15
N VAL A 698 2.48 23.68 4.18
CA VAL A 698 1.70 22.54 3.67
C VAL A 698 1.87 22.39 2.18
N PHE A 699 1.80 23.48 1.42
CA PHE A 699 2.01 23.46 -0.02
C PHE A 699 3.40 22.90 -0.37
N ALA A 700 4.45 23.41 0.27
CA ALA A 700 5.82 22.95 0.09
C ALA A 700 6.00 21.47 0.47
N MET A 701 5.43 21.03 1.61
CA MET A 701 5.48 19.64 2.05
C MET A 701 4.73 18.69 1.09
N LEU A 702 3.53 19.09 0.64
CA LEU A 702 2.73 18.27 -0.27
C LEU A 702 3.34 18.23 -1.67
N LEU A 703 3.91 19.33 -2.16
CA LEU A 703 4.60 19.37 -3.43
C LEU A 703 5.85 18.48 -3.41
N SER A 704 6.71 18.63 -2.41
CA SER A 704 7.91 17.81 -2.26
C SER A 704 7.55 16.33 -2.02
N GLY A 705 6.59 16.04 -1.16
CA GLY A 705 6.08 14.69 -0.94
C GLY A 705 5.52 14.06 -2.22
N PHE A 706 4.81 14.82 -3.04
CA PHE A 706 4.31 14.36 -4.35
C PHE A 706 5.47 14.06 -5.32
N LEU A 707 6.47 14.94 -5.42
CA LEU A 707 7.64 14.72 -6.28
C LEU A 707 8.42 13.48 -5.86
N ILE A 708 8.64 13.29 -4.56
CA ILE A 708 9.31 12.09 -4.02
C ILE A 708 8.45 10.85 -4.28
N ALA A 709 7.15 10.88 -4.00
CA ALA A 709 6.26 9.75 -4.25
C ALA A 709 6.21 9.37 -5.74
N ALA A 710 6.14 10.36 -6.63
CA ALA A 710 6.17 10.15 -8.08
C ALA A 710 7.51 9.57 -8.53
N ASP A 711 8.64 10.00 -7.97
CA ASP A 711 9.96 9.41 -8.22
C ASP A 711 10.00 7.93 -7.82
N PHE A 712 9.32 7.53 -6.73
CA PHE A 712 9.22 6.13 -6.34
C PHE A 712 8.32 5.31 -7.28
N MET A 713 7.21 5.87 -7.75
CA MET A 713 6.21 5.16 -8.57
C MET A 713 6.56 5.09 -10.05
N LEU A 714 7.23 6.11 -10.60
CA LEU A 714 7.57 6.17 -12.02
C LEU A 714 8.81 5.32 -12.32
N ALA A 715 8.84 4.73 -13.52
CA ALA A 715 10.00 3.96 -13.98
C ALA A 715 11.24 4.87 -14.14
N GLU A 716 11.05 6.05 -14.73
CA GLU A 716 12.08 7.09 -14.84
C GLU A 716 12.23 7.84 -13.51
N LYS A 717 13.47 7.96 -13.05
CA LYS A 717 13.81 8.63 -11.79
C LYS A 717 14.29 10.06 -12.06
N PHE A 718 13.87 11.00 -11.22
CA PHE A 718 14.16 12.43 -11.35
C PHE A 718 14.52 13.11 -10.02
N CYS A 719 14.24 12.50 -8.87
CA CYS A 719 14.70 12.99 -7.56
C CYS A 719 15.86 12.15 -7.02
N PHE A 720 15.74 10.82 -7.02
CA PHE A 720 16.76 9.92 -6.50
C PHE A 720 17.14 8.86 -7.53
N ARG A 721 18.44 8.63 -7.70
CA ARG A 721 18.92 7.55 -8.55
C ARG A 721 18.41 6.19 -8.06
N LYS A 722 18.23 5.27 -9.00
CA LYS A 722 17.96 3.88 -8.67
C LYS A 722 19.20 3.33 -7.95
N PHE A 723 18.99 2.91 -6.72
CA PHE A 723 20.02 2.34 -5.86
C PHE A 723 19.29 1.38 -4.93
N ASP A 724 19.63 0.11 -5.03
CA ASP A 724 18.96 -1.00 -4.37
C ASP A 724 19.90 -1.59 -3.30
N ILE A 725 19.40 -2.50 -2.46
CA ILE A 725 20.17 -3.07 -1.35
C ILE A 725 21.41 -3.86 -1.81
N THR A 726 21.39 -4.38 -3.03
CA THR A 726 22.50 -5.12 -3.66
C THR A 726 23.43 -4.23 -4.51
N SER A 727 23.09 -2.95 -4.70
CA SER A 727 23.89 -2.01 -5.49
C SER A 727 25.24 -1.71 -4.83
N ASN A 728 26.26 -1.40 -5.63
CA ASN A 728 27.57 -0.99 -5.16
C ASN A 728 27.79 0.51 -5.43
N ILE A 729 28.22 1.26 -4.42
CA ILE A 729 28.52 2.71 -4.53
C ILE A 729 29.58 2.97 -5.61
N LYS A 730 30.55 2.07 -5.79
CA LYS A 730 31.65 2.23 -6.74
C LYS A 730 31.23 2.03 -8.19
N ASP A 731 30.09 1.38 -8.42
CA ASP A 731 29.64 1.10 -9.76
C ASP A 731 29.20 2.41 -10.45
N PRO A 732 29.31 2.49 -11.80
CA PRO A 732 28.75 3.57 -12.61
C PRO A 732 27.24 3.74 -12.39
N PHE A 733 26.69 4.89 -12.77
CA PHE A 733 25.26 5.19 -12.62
C PHE A 733 24.37 4.20 -13.39
N GLU A 734 24.87 3.76 -14.53
CA GLU A 734 24.24 2.87 -15.47
C GLU A 734 24.04 1.50 -14.82
N LEU A 735 24.98 1.05 -13.98
CA LEU A 735 24.92 -0.20 -13.19
C LEU A 735 24.06 -0.05 -11.92
N GLY A 736 23.38 1.10 -11.76
CA GLY A 736 22.65 1.42 -10.53
C GLY A 736 23.58 1.73 -9.35
N GLY A 737 24.83 2.11 -9.64
CA GLY A 737 25.80 2.61 -8.66
C GLY A 737 25.79 4.12 -8.53
N LEU A 738 26.79 4.68 -7.83
CA LEU A 738 26.86 6.11 -7.50
C LEU A 738 28.18 6.76 -7.98
N ASP A 739 28.92 6.12 -8.88
CA ASP A 739 30.20 6.61 -9.41
C ASP A 739 31.18 6.99 -8.28
N ASN A 740 31.27 6.10 -7.28
CA ASN A 740 32.09 6.25 -6.09
C ASN A 740 31.80 7.50 -5.23
N ASN A 741 30.65 8.17 -5.43
CA ASN A 741 30.25 9.34 -4.64
C ASN A 741 28.79 9.27 -4.21
N VAL A 742 28.57 9.07 -2.90
CA VAL A 742 27.25 8.96 -2.26
C VAL A 742 26.32 10.12 -2.58
N ILE A 743 26.86 11.33 -2.77
CA ILE A 743 26.06 12.53 -3.04
C ILE A 743 25.31 12.42 -4.37
N ASN A 744 25.84 11.62 -5.31
CA ASN A 744 25.21 11.38 -6.61
C ASN A 744 23.88 10.63 -6.52
N LEU A 745 23.51 10.10 -5.35
CA LEU A 745 22.18 9.52 -5.11
C LEU A 745 21.08 10.54 -5.43
N VAL A 746 21.32 11.82 -5.17
CA VAL A 746 20.36 12.90 -5.45
C VAL A 746 20.59 13.42 -6.86
N ILE A 747 19.56 13.37 -7.70
CA ILE A 747 19.65 13.83 -9.09
C ILE A 747 19.62 15.36 -9.15
N VAL A 748 20.57 15.97 -9.86
CA VAL A 748 20.67 17.43 -10.04
C VAL A 748 19.83 17.87 -11.25
N PRO A 749 19.10 19.01 -11.19
CA PRO A 749 18.87 19.87 -10.01
C PRO A 749 17.65 19.47 -9.18
N ILE A 750 16.73 18.68 -9.76
CA ILE A 750 15.37 18.48 -9.23
C ILE A 750 15.39 17.84 -7.83
N GLY A 751 16.22 16.82 -7.60
CA GLY A 751 16.32 16.16 -6.29
C GLY A 751 16.75 17.12 -5.18
N TRP A 752 17.76 17.96 -5.44
CA TRP A 752 18.21 18.96 -4.47
C TRP A 752 17.18 20.06 -4.22
N MET A 753 16.53 20.55 -5.26
CA MET A 753 15.43 21.51 -5.13
C MET A 753 14.32 20.92 -4.25
N THR A 754 13.94 19.66 -4.47
CA THR A 754 12.94 18.95 -3.66
C THR A 754 13.36 18.88 -2.19
N LEU A 755 14.62 18.51 -1.89
CA LEU A 755 15.13 18.46 -0.51
C LEU A 755 15.14 19.83 0.18
N VAL A 756 15.52 20.89 -0.55
CA VAL A 756 15.46 22.27 -0.03
C VAL A 756 14.02 22.66 0.30
N VAL A 757 13.06 22.31 -0.56
CA VAL A 757 11.62 22.56 -0.33
C VAL A 757 11.12 21.80 0.91
N VAL A 758 11.58 20.57 1.16
CA VAL A 758 11.27 19.82 2.40
C VAL A 758 11.80 20.56 3.62
N ILE A 759 13.08 20.96 3.63
CA ILE A 759 13.70 21.67 4.76
C ILE A 759 12.94 22.96 5.06
N CYS A 760 12.62 23.71 4.01
CA CYS A 760 11.78 24.91 4.06
C CYS A 760 10.42 24.65 4.70
N ALA A 761 9.73 23.57 4.29
CA ALA A 761 8.44 23.19 4.84
C ALA A 761 8.52 22.81 6.33
N VAL A 762 9.55 22.05 6.75
CA VAL A 762 9.80 21.69 8.16
C VAL A 762 10.08 22.94 8.99
N ALA A 763 10.94 23.84 8.50
CA ALA A 763 11.25 25.09 9.18
C ALA A 763 9.99 25.95 9.37
N GLY A 764 9.15 26.04 8.33
CA GLY A 764 7.85 26.72 8.39
C GLY A 764 6.88 26.07 9.39
N HIS A 765 6.80 24.74 9.43
CA HIS A 765 6.00 24.00 10.41
C HIS A 765 6.46 24.23 11.86
N VAL A 766 7.77 24.22 12.11
CA VAL A 766 8.36 24.51 13.43
C VAL A 766 8.06 25.96 13.84
N ALA A 767 8.28 26.91 12.94
CA ALA A 767 7.99 28.33 13.19
C ALA A 767 6.50 28.53 13.53
N PHE A 768 5.60 27.92 12.75
CA PHE A 768 4.17 27.93 13.00
C PHE A 768 3.81 27.35 14.38
N SER A 769 4.33 26.16 14.70
CA SER A 769 4.08 25.48 15.98
C SER A 769 4.54 26.32 17.18
N VAL A 770 5.69 26.99 17.06
CA VAL A 770 6.20 27.91 18.10
C VAL A 770 5.29 29.13 18.25
N MET A 771 4.84 29.74 17.16
CA MET A 771 3.93 30.89 17.18
C MET A 771 2.59 30.53 17.83
N MET A 772 1.99 29.39 17.45
CA MET A 772 0.73 28.91 18.02
C MET A 772 0.87 28.56 19.50
N GLY A 773 1.98 27.93 19.89
CA GLY A 773 2.28 27.65 21.29
C GLY A 773 2.43 28.92 22.14
N LYS A 774 3.05 29.97 21.61
CA LYS A 774 3.14 31.28 22.27
C LYS A 774 1.76 31.93 22.41
N ALA A 775 0.96 31.93 21.33
CA ALA A 775 -0.39 32.49 21.34
C ALA A 775 -1.31 31.78 22.35
N ALA A 776 -1.28 30.44 22.38
CA ALA A 776 -2.10 29.65 23.31
C ALA A 776 -1.71 29.89 24.78
N ARG A 777 -0.40 29.99 25.08
CA ARG A 777 0.07 30.35 26.42
C ARG A 777 -0.36 31.76 26.84
N GLY A 778 -0.27 32.74 25.93
CA GLY A 778 -0.73 34.11 26.18
C GLY A 778 -2.24 34.18 26.43
N ARG A 779 -3.03 33.40 25.68
CA ARG A 779 -4.48 33.29 25.91
C ARG A 779 -4.79 32.64 27.26
N LEU A 780 -4.11 31.55 27.59
CA LEU A 780 -4.28 30.89 28.89
C LEU A 780 -3.93 31.81 30.07
N SER A 781 -2.85 32.59 29.98
CA SER A 781 -2.53 33.58 31.02
C SER A 781 -3.59 34.67 31.13
N SER A 782 -4.15 35.13 30.01
CA SER A 782 -5.24 36.11 30.04
C SER A 782 -6.51 35.58 30.71
N LEU A 783 -6.87 34.31 30.45
CA LEU A 783 -8.02 33.66 31.08
C LEU A 783 -7.81 33.48 32.60
N LYS A 784 -6.59 33.14 33.02
CA LYS A 784 -6.23 33.03 34.44
C LYS A 784 -6.19 34.37 35.19
N HIS A 785 -6.01 35.49 34.49
CA HIS A 785 -6.11 36.82 35.10
C HIS A 785 -7.54 37.34 35.17
N GLN A 786 -8.46 36.78 34.36
CA GLN A 786 -9.87 37.15 34.34
C GLN A 786 -10.72 36.32 35.32
N ALA A 787 -10.25 35.12 35.69
CA ALA A 787 -10.81 34.28 36.75
C ALA A 787 -10.16 34.62 38.09
#